data_AF-A0A973EHS7-F1
#
_entry.id   AF-A0A973EHS7-F1
#
_cell.length_a   1.000
_cell.length_b   1.000
_cell.length_c   1.000
_cell.angle_alpha   90.00
_cell.angle_beta   90.00
_cell.angle_gamma   90.00
#
_symmetry.space_group_name_H-M   'P 1'
#
loop_
_entity.id
_entity.type
_entity.pdbx_description
1 polymer ?
#
loop_
_entity_poly.entity_id
_entity_poly.type
_entity_poly.pdbx_seq_one_letter_code
_entity_poly.pdbx_strand_id
1 'polypeptide(L)'
;MRVWVVFLFVVLSSVAMSQSAKQFIKAGKKAYNNTNYESAVYYFGKALEQEQNAQLAWYMAEAARLNHDFEIAEKWYSYVEQNGLEKFPLTTFWLATVQKNLGKYQRAQLNFKKYVQKHASVKDYYTLKARHEVLSCENALFLTFDKNQTPIYTFDSTINSPYSEFQAYLTYDSLFWLTSYKPLSGEDSLTFTSKLLNFKIDSTQFILLPIDSMINKPNRFVSSFALMNKNTTMVISLCNKKMGNHFFCQLYKSHKKHSSWSEPELLKSPINITNGSTTHPFVIETDTNCYLLFASDRKGGFGQYDLWAVAIDSTLNPIDSVFNLGKNINSMDNELSPFYDLKTKTLFFSSEWFTNLGGFDIFSSYGWIKNLYPPQNMGYPINTNHNEVFYQLAQDGSMALFASNRILNSLTKNEKCCNDIFYIPLEKPLTDSLLIVQTKQKTQKKAEELIPVTLYFHNDEPNPRTYDTTTQFSYDELYEKYMAMRYEYIKMYGAKLKEKEKLNAESEIDAFFSDEVEKNYLKMLSFIQLLKQMLLQGQHIAITIKGYASPLNNHAYNLNLSKRRVQSLINMLYRYEDGFFVPFIEGKALNGGKLDILREAFGENMVAQGVSDDLRDQRNSVYSPAAAKERKIAVIAVKFNN
;
A
#
# COMPACT_ATOMS: atom_id res chain seq x y z
N MET A 1 -60.76 43.79 -57.92
CA MET A 1 -59.73 44.08 -56.89
C MET A 1 -59.54 42.83 -56.04
N ARG A 2 -58.59 41.97 -56.42
CA ARG A 2 -58.19 40.77 -55.68
C ARG A 2 -56.66 40.74 -55.74
N VAL A 3 -56.04 41.13 -54.63
CA VAL A 3 -54.59 41.19 -54.47
C VAL A 3 -54.10 39.79 -54.13
N TRP A 4 -53.20 39.29 -54.95
CA TRP A 4 -52.48 38.04 -54.77
C TRP A 4 -51.45 38.23 -53.64
N VAL A 5 -51.55 37.43 -52.57
CA VAL A 5 -50.48 37.31 -51.57
C VAL A 5 -49.85 35.95 -51.78
N VAL A 6 -48.66 35.97 -52.39
CA VAL A 6 -47.77 34.83 -52.57
C VAL A 6 -47.10 34.52 -51.23
N PHE A 7 -47.35 33.33 -50.69
CA PHE A 7 -46.61 32.80 -49.54
C PHE A 7 -45.28 32.22 -50.04
N LEU A 8 -44.18 32.92 -49.75
CA LEU A 8 -42.82 32.44 -49.98
C LEU A 8 -42.37 31.65 -48.73
N PHE A 9 -42.38 30.31 -48.81
CA PHE A 9 -41.80 29.45 -47.77
C PHE A 9 -40.27 29.48 -47.91
N VAL A 10 -39.60 30.26 -47.06
CA VAL A 10 -38.14 30.18 -46.89
C VAL A 10 -37.85 29.00 -45.96
N VAL A 11 -37.50 27.85 -46.55
CA VAL A 11 -36.88 26.74 -45.82
C VAL A 11 -35.42 27.13 -45.57
N LEU A 12 -35.17 27.82 -44.46
CA LEU A 12 -33.85 27.94 -43.87
C LEU A 12 -33.51 26.59 -43.23
N SER A 13 -32.96 25.67 -44.02
CA SER A 13 -32.27 24.49 -43.51
C SER A 13 -31.01 24.97 -42.79
N SER A 14 -31.11 25.17 -41.48
CA SER A 14 -29.97 25.22 -40.57
C SER A 14 -29.30 23.85 -40.59
N VAL A 15 -28.37 23.66 -41.52
CA VAL A 15 -27.42 22.56 -41.47
C VAL A 15 -26.48 22.87 -40.30
N ALA A 16 -26.91 22.53 -39.09
CA ALA A 16 -26.02 22.44 -37.95
C ALA A 16 -24.95 21.41 -38.33
N MET A 17 -23.74 21.88 -38.67
CA MET A 17 -22.63 20.99 -38.94
C MET A 17 -22.26 20.28 -37.63
N SER A 18 -22.85 19.10 -37.40
CA SER A 18 -22.40 18.19 -36.36
C SER A 18 -20.92 17.89 -36.61
N GLN A 19 -20.08 18.08 -35.60
CA GLN A 19 -18.65 17.79 -35.73
C GLN A 19 -18.46 16.30 -36.04
N SER A 20 -17.61 16.01 -37.03
CA SER A 20 -17.31 14.63 -37.43
C SER A 20 -16.44 13.91 -36.39
N ALA A 21 -16.54 12.59 -36.32
CA ALA A 21 -15.69 11.75 -35.46
C ALA A 21 -14.20 12.09 -35.59
N LYS A 22 -13.72 12.35 -36.82
CA LYS A 22 -12.33 12.76 -37.09
C LYS A 22 -11.93 14.05 -36.36
N GLN A 23 -12.83 15.03 -36.26
CA GLN A 23 -12.56 16.28 -35.55
C GLN A 23 -12.50 16.06 -34.05
N PHE A 24 -13.42 15.27 -33.49
CA PHE A 24 -13.40 14.90 -32.07
C PHE A 24 -12.15 14.11 -31.70
N ILE A 25 -11.72 13.15 -32.52
CA ILE A 25 -10.47 12.40 -32.30
C ILE A 25 -9.26 13.33 -32.31
N LYS A 26 -9.20 14.29 -33.24
CA LYS A 26 -8.11 15.27 -33.30
C LYS A 26 -8.08 16.15 -32.06
N ALA A 27 -9.24 16.63 -31.61
CA ALA A 27 -9.37 17.42 -30.38
C ALA A 27 -8.99 16.61 -29.14
N GLY A 28 -9.47 15.37 -29.02
CA GLY A 28 -9.15 14.45 -27.92
C GLY A 28 -7.66 14.14 -27.84
N LYS A 29 -7.00 13.83 -28.96
CA LYS A 29 -5.53 13.62 -28.99
C LYS A 29 -4.75 14.87 -28.59
N LYS A 30 -5.20 16.05 -29.02
CA LYS A 30 -4.58 17.32 -28.60
C LYS A 30 -4.72 17.53 -27.09
N ALA A 31 -5.90 17.28 -26.53
CA ALA A 31 -6.16 17.38 -25.10
C ALA A 31 -5.32 16.37 -24.31
N TYR A 32 -5.28 15.10 -24.76
CA TYR A 32 -4.49 14.02 -24.17
C TYR A 32 -3.00 14.34 -24.12
N ASN A 33 -2.43 14.83 -25.23
CA ASN A 33 -1.01 15.20 -25.31
C ASN A 33 -0.68 16.43 -24.44
N ASN A 34 -1.65 17.28 -24.16
CA ASN A 34 -1.53 18.41 -23.25
C ASN A 34 -1.86 18.03 -21.79
N THR A 35 -2.00 16.72 -21.50
CA THR A 35 -2.41 16.14 -20.21
C THR A 35 -3.72 16.69 -19.64
N ASN A 36 -4.58 17.25 -20.49
CA ASN A 36 -5.95 17.64 -20.12
C ASN A 36 -6.85 16.42 -20.35
N TYR A 37 -6.74 15.45 -19.44
CA TYR A 37 -7.39 14.15 -19.59
C TYR A 37 -8.91 14.25 -19.48
N GLU A 38 -9.46 15.13 -18.65
CA GLU A 38 -10.90 15.42 -18.58
C GLU A 38 -11.46 15.83 -19.96
N SER A 39 -10.82 16.79 -20.63
CA SER A 39 -11.24 17.19 -21.98
C SER A 39 -11.00 16.07 -23.00
N ALA A 40 -9.95 15.26 -22.83
CA ALA A 40 -9.70 14.11 -23.70
C ALA A 40 -10.82 13.05 -23.58
N VAL A 41 -11.24 12.72 -22.36
CA VAL A 41 -12.38 11.84 -22.07
C VAL A 41 -13.64 12.36 -22.75
N TYR A 42 -13.94 13.66 -22.62
CA TYR A 42 -15.09 14.28 -23.29
C TYR A 42 -15.06 14.09 -24.81
N TYR A 43 -13.96 14.46 -25.47
CA TYR A 43 -13.86 14.40 -26.93
C TYR A 43 -13.81 12.97 -27.46
N PHE A 44 -13.09 12.05 -26.81
CA PHE A 44 -13.08 10.65 -27.21
C PHE A 44 -14.44 9.99 -27.01
N GLY A 45 -15.17 10.34 -25.94
CA GLY A 45 -16.55 9.91 -25.73
C GLY A 45 -17.46 10.33 -26.89
N LYS A 46 -17.38 11.59 -27.32
CA LYS A 46 -18.14 12.10 -28.49
C LYS A 46 -17.77 11.41 -29.80
N ALA A 47 -16.50 11.05 -29.99
CA ALA A 47 -16.09 10.26 -31.14
C ALA A 47 -16.65 8.83 -31.10
N LEU A 48 -16.70 8.19 -29.92
CA LEU A 48 -17.21 6.82 -29.72
C LEU A 48 -18.72 6.69 -29.89
N GLU A 49 -19.46 7.79 -29.75
CA GLU A 49 -20.89 7.87 -30.12
C GLU A 49 -21.10 7.73 -31.64
N GLN A 50 -20.09 8.07 -32.46
CA GLN A 50 -20.18 8.06 -33.92
C GLN A 50 -19.50 6.85 -34.57
N GLU A 51 -18.34 6.43 -34.05
CA GLU A 51 -17.61 5.26 -34.53
C GLU A 51 -16.96 4.50 -33.37
N GLN A 52 -17.11 3.17 -33.33
CA GLN A 52 -16.45 2.34 -32.33
C GLN A 52 -15.37 1.49 -32.98
N ASN A 53 -14.14 1.63 -32.48
CA ASN A 53 -13.02 0.78 -32.85
C ASN A 53 -12.05 0.67 -31.66
N ALA A 54 -11.24 -0.40 -31.66
CA ALA A 54 -10.35 -0.68 -30.54
C ALA A 54 -9.32 0.43 -30.26
N GLN A 55 -8.87 1.16 -31.28
CA GLN A 55 -7.89 2.23 -31.08
C GLN A 55 -8.50 3.44 -30.36
N LEU A 56 -9.70 3.85 -30.75
CA LEU A 56 -10.40 4.95 -30.09
C LEU A 56 -10.84 4.55 -28.67
N ALA A 57 -11.33 3.33 -28.49
CA ALA A 57 -11.63 2.78 -27.17
C ALA A 57 -10.40 2.77 -26.25
N TRP A 58 -9.22 2.42 -26.77
CA TRP A 58 -7.98 2.48 -26.00
C TRP A 58 -7.62 3.91 -25.58
N TYR A 59 -7.70 4.90 -26.49
CA TYR A 59 -7.48 6.31 -26.13
C TYR A 59 -8.46 6.80 -25.05
N MET A 60 -9.72 6.39 -25.14
CA MET A 60 -10.73 6.70 -24.13
C MET A 60 -10.39 6.06 -22.78
N ALA A 61 -9.98 4.79 -22.77
CA ALA A 61 -9.63 4.07 -21.55
C ALA A 61 -8.39 4.65 -20.85
N GLU A 62 -7.35 5.00 -21.61
CA GLU A 62 -6.15 5.65 -21.09
C GLU A 62 -6.45 7.04 -20.54
N ALA A 63 -7.20 7.86 -21.30
CA ALA A 63 -7.61 9.19 -20.84
C ALA A 63 -8.42 9.10 -19.55
N ALA A 64 -9.40 8.19 -19.49
CA ALA A 64 -10.22 7.97 -18.30
C ALA A 64 -9.37 7.49 -17.11
N ARG A 65 -8.46 6.53 -17.31
CA ARG A 65 -7.55 6.05 -16.25
C ARG A 65 -6.69 7.17 -15.69
N LEU A 66 -6.09 7.99 -16.55
CA LEU A 66 -5.23 9.11 -16.15
C LEU A 66 -6.03 10.26 -15.53
N ASN A 67 -7.33 10.34 -15.80
CA ASN A 67 -8.27 11.26 -15.17
C ASN A 67 -8.90 10.69 -13.87
N HIS A 68 -8.55 9.47 -13.48
CA HIS A 68 -9.17 8.72 -12.37
C HIS A 68 -10.67 8.41 -12.56
N ASP A 69 -11.18 8.45 -13.79
CA ASP A 69 -12.53 7.97 -14.16
C ASP A 69 -12.53 6.44 -14.33
N PHE A 70 -12.34 5.72 -13.23
CA PHE A 70 -12.06 4.29 -13.26
C PHE A 70 -13.20 3.42 -13.82
N GLU A 71 -14.47 3.78 -13.62
CA GLU A 71 -15.59 3.04 -14.21
C GLU A 71 -15.62 3.16 -15.73
N ILE A 72 -15.31 4.36 -16.25
CA ILE A 72 -15.23 4.61 -17.69
C ILE A 72 -14.03 3.86 -18.27
N ALA A 73 -12.89 3.89 -17.56
CA ALA A 73 -11.69 3.16 -17.96
C ALA A 73 -11.93 1.64 -18.00
N GLU A 74 -12.57 1.06 -16.98
CA GLU A 74 -12.86 -0.38 -16.92
C GLU A 74 -13.72 -0.81 -18.13
N LYS A 75 -14.77 -0.04 -18.43
CA LYS A 75 -15.65 -0.30 -19.57
C LYS A 75 -14.86 -0.39 -20.88
N TRP A 76 -14.04 0.62 -21.16
CA TRP A 76 -13.35 0.70 -22.45
C TRP A 76 -12.12 -0.22 -22.53
N TYR A 77 -11.38 -0.46 -21.44
CA TYR A 77 -10.35 -1.50 -21.45
C TYR A 77 -10.94 -2.89 -21.66
N SER A 78 -12.11 -3.19 -21.08
CA SER A 78 -12.81 -4.47 -21.33
C SER A 78 -13.17 -4.64 -22.81
N TYR A 79 -13.59 -3.56 -23.47
CA TYR A 79 -13.83 -3.57 -24.92
C TYR A 79 -12.53 -3.82 -25.71
N VAL A 80 -11.43 -3.16 -25.34
CA VAL A 80 -10.12 -3.33 -26.01
C VAL A 80 -9.56 -4.73 -25.79
N GLU A 81 -9.76 -5.33 -24.62
CA GLU A 81 -9.32 -6.70 -24.32
C GLU A 81 -9.95 -7.72 -25.30
N GLN A 82 -11.22 -7.52 -25.68
CA GLN A 82 -11.93 -8.40 -26.60
C GLN A 82 -11.63 -8.11 -28.07
N ASN A 83 -11.39 -6.84 -28.44
CA ASN A 83 -11.41 -6.39 -29.83
C ASN A 83 -10.07 -5.85 -30.37
N GLY A 84 -9.02 -5.72 -29.54
CA GLY A 84 -7.76 -5.10 -29.96
C GLY A 84 -6.54 -5.43 -29.13
N LEU A 85 -6.56 -6.51 -28.35
CA LEU A 85 -5.48 -6.87 -27.43
C LEU A 85 -4.11 -7.01 -28.10
N GLU A 86 -4.06 -7.53 -29.34
CA GLU A 86 -2.80 -7.68 -30.10
C GLU A 86 -2.11 -6.34 -30.35
N LYS A 87 -2.90 -5.28 -30.60
CA LYS A 87 -2.39 -3.93 -30.84
C LYS A 87 -2.06 -3.19 -29.54
N PHE A 88 -2.68 -3.57 -28.43
CA PHE A 88 -2.57 -2.90 -27.12
C PHE A 88 -2.26 -3.91 -26.00
N PRO A 89 -1.04 -4.48 -25.95
CA PRO A 89 -0.72 -5.61 -25.06
C PRO A 89 -0.77 -5.29 -23.56
N LEU A 90 -0.66 -4.01 -23.16
CA LEU A 90 -0.78 -3.58 -21.76
C LEU A 90 -2.24 -3.47 -21.26
N THR A 91 -3.23 -3.68 -22.13
CA THR A 91 -4.66 -3.54 -21.78
C THR A 91 -5.04 -4.39 -20.58
N THR A 92 -4.62 -5.66 -20.52
CA THR A 92 -4.97 -6.55 -19.39
C THR A 92 -4.37 -6.07 -18.08
N PHE A 93 -3.14 -5.52 -18.10
CA PHE A 93 -2.51 -4.93 -16.93
C PHE A 93 -3.29 -3.71 -16.45
N TRP A 94 -3.57 -2.75 -17.32
CA TRP A 94 -4.28 -1.53 -16.94
C TRP A 94 -5.74 -1.77 -16.54
N LEU A 95 -6.41 -2.74 -17.17
CA LEU A 95 -7.74 -3.20 -16.74
C LEU A 95 -7.71 -3.71 -15.30
N ALA A 96 -6.71 -4.51 -14.94
CA ALA A 96 -6.55 -5.02 -13.59
C ALA A 96 -6.27 -3.90 -12.58
N THR A 97 -5.38 -2.95 -12.92
CA THR A 97 -5.10 -1.76 -12.08
C THR A 97 -6.37 -0.95 -11.83
N VAL A 98 -7.17 -0.68 -12.86
CA VAL A 98 -8.43 0.07 -12.72
C VAL A 98 -9.44 -0.70 -11.86
N GLN A 99 -9.56 -2.02 -12.05
CA GLN A 99 -10.43 -2.86 -11.23
C GLN A 99 -10.04 -2.85 -9.76
N LYS A 100 -8.73 -2.85 -9.45
CA LYS A 100 -8.24 -2.73 -8.08
C LYS A 100 -8.62 -1.40 -7.46
N ASN A 101 -8.45 -0.29 -8.19
CA ASN A 101 -8.86 1.05 -7.73
C ASN A 101 -10.38 1.20 -7.57
N LEU A 102 -11.18 0.32 -8.18
CA LEU A 102 -12.63 0.21 -7.94
C LEU A 102 -12.98 -0.74 -6.77
N GLY A 103 -12.00 -1.27 -6.04
CA GLY A 103 -12.21 -2.27 -4.98
C GLY A 103 -12.60 -3.66 -5.51
N LYS A 104 -12.54 -3.90 -6.83
CA LYS A 104 -12.90 -5.18 -7.47
C LYS A 104 -11.73 -6.17 -7.42
N TYR A 105 -11.20 -6.41 -6.22
CA TYR A 105 -9.94 -7.13 -5.99
C TYR A 105 -9.89 -8.53 -6.59
N GLN A 106 -10.98 -9.30 -6.54
CA GLN A 106 -11.03 -10.63 -7.16
C GLN A 106 -10.82 -10.55 -8.68
N ARG A 107 -11.51 -9.62 -9.37
CA ARG A 107 -11.39 -9.44 -10.82
C ARG A 107 -10.01 -8.90 -11.21
N ALA A 108 -9.50 -7.94 -10.43
CA ALA A 108 -8.15 -7.42 -10.60
C ALA A 108 -7.10 -8.53 -10.48
N GLN A 109 -7.18 -9.36 -9.43
CA GLN A 109 -6.23 -10.46 -9.22
C GLN A 109 -6.22 -11.44 -10.40
N LEU A 110 -7.40 -11.81 -10.91
CA LEU A 110 -7.51 -12.70 -12.08
C LEU A 110 -6.82 -12.12 -13.31
N ASN A 111 -7.03 -10.83 -13.59
CA ASN A 111 -6.41 -10.15 -14.74
C ASN A 111 -4.90 -9.95 -14.56
N PHE A 112 -4.42 -9.64 -13.35
CA PHE A 112 -2.97 -9.61 -13.07
C PHE A 112 -2.34 -10.99 -13.23
N LYS A 113 -2.97 -12.06 -12.71
CA LYS A 113 -2.51 -13.46 -12.90
C LYS A 113 -2.44 -13.81 -14.39
N LYS A 114 -3.47 -13.46 -15.17
CA LYS A 114 -3.50 -13.64 -16.64
C LYS A 114 -2.34 -12.92 -17.33
N TYR A 115 -2.07 -11.67 -16.93
CA TYR A 115 -0.93 -10.90 -17.47
C TYR A 115 0.41 -11.58 -17.11
N VAL A 116 0.63 -11.93 -15.85
CA VAL A 116 1.86 -12.59 -15.38
C VAL A 116 2.10 -13.92 -16.08
N GLN A 117 1.05 -14.73 -16.31
CA GLN A 117 1.17 -16.01 -17.02
C GLN A 117 1.69 -15.82 -18.46
N LYS A 118 1.18 -14.82 -19.17
CA LYS A 118 1.62 -14.51 -20.55
C LYS A 118 3.04 -13.92 -20.61
N HIS A 119 3.47 -13.27 -19.54
CA HIS A 119 4.74 -12.52 -19.47
C HIS A 119 5.73 -13.12 -18.47
N ALA A 120 5.59 -14.40 -18.08
CA ALA A 120 6.29 -14.97 -16.93
C ALA A 120 7.83 -14.86 -16.98
N SER A 121 8.44 -14.90 -18.16
CA SER A 121 9.89 -14.77 -18.36
C SER A 121 10.39 -13.33 -18.52
N VAL A 122 9.48 -12.35 -18.65
CA VAL A 122 9.82 -10.95 -18.86
C VAL A 122 10.14 -10.29 -17.52
N LYS A 123 11.21 -9.49 -17.48
CA LYS A 123 11.66 -8.78 -16.27
C LYS A 123 11.53 -7.27 -16.42
N ASP A 124 10.42 -6.82 -17.00
CA ASP A 124 10.10 -5.40 -17.12
C ASP A 124 9.31 -4.91 -15.91
N TYR A 125 9.14 -3.59 -15.83
CA TYR A 125 8.37 -2.94 -14.77
C TYR A 125 6.96 -3.53 -14.64
N TYR A 126 6.23 -3.67 -15.76
CA TYR A 126 4.84 -4.12 -15.74
C TYR A 126 4.69 -5.54 -15.22
N THR A 127 5.61 -6.45 -15.58
CA THR A 127 5.58 -7.83 -15.10
C THR A 127 5.93 -7.91 -13.62
N LEU A 128 6.92 -7.14 -13.16
CA LEU A 128 7.26 -7.06 -11.74
C LEU A 128 6.10 -6.48 -10.92
N LYS A 129 5.53 -5.36 -11.38
CA LYS A 129 4.38 -4.72 -10.77
C LYS A 129 3.18 -5.66 -10.72
N ALA A 130 2.85 -6.34 -11.82
CA ALA A 130 1.73 -7.29 -11.87
C ALA A 130 1.90 -8.43 -10.86
N ARG A 131 3.12 -8.95 -10.64
CA ARG A 131 3.39 -9.97 -9.61
C ARG A 131 3.11 -9.44 -8.21
N HIS A 132 3.58 -8.23 -7.90
CA HIS A 132 3.27 -7.58 -6.62
C HIS A 132 1.77 -7.35 -6.46
N GLU A 133 1.08 -6.91 -7.52
CA GLU A 133 -0.34 -6.60 -7.48
C GLU A 133 -1.24 -7.83 -7.31
N VAL A 134 -0.81 -9.03 -7.73
CA VAL A 134 -1.49 -10.29 -7.39
C VAL A 134 -1.55 -10.48 -5.86
N LEU A 135 -0.44 -10.23 -5.18
CA LEU A 135 -0.33 -10.32 -3.72
C LEU A 135 -1.11 -9.19 -3.03
N SER A 136 -1.03 -7.96 -3.57
CA SER A 136 -1.82 -6.81 -3.09
C SER A 136 -3.31 -7.11 -3.10
N CYS A 137 -3.85 -7.66 -4.21
CA CYS A 137 -5.27 -7.99 -4.30
C CYS A 137 -5.70 -9.07 -3.29
N GLU A 138 -4.83 -10.05 -3.02
CA GLU A 138 -5.09 -11.08 -2.02
C GLU A 138 -5.13 -10.51 -0.60
N ASN A 139 -4.13 -9.70 -0.26
CA ASN A 139 -4.06 -9.04 1.03
C ASN A 139 -5.24 -8.08 1.23
N ALA A 140 -5.64 -7.34 0.20
CA ALA A 140 -6.80 -6.46 0.24
C ALA A 140 -8.10 -7.21 0.53
N LEU A 141 -8.30 -8.40 -0.06
CA LEU A 141 -9.46 -9.25 0.23
C LEU A 141 -9.49 -9.71 1.70
N PHE A 142 -8.32 -9.97 2.29
CA PHE A 142 -8.22 -10.33 3.70
C PHE A 142 -8.46 -9.13 4.64
N LEU A 143 -7.79 -8.00 4.38
CA LEU A 143 -7.85 -6.81 5.24
C LEU A 143 -9.22 -6.14 5.25
N THR A 144 -9.96 -6.21 4.14
CA THR A 144 -11.31 -5.64 4.04
C THR A 144 -12.41 -6.54 4.61
N PHE A 145 -12.09 -7.76 5.04
CA PHE A 145 -13.06 -8.72 5.56
C PHE A 145 -13.46 -8.48 7.03
N ASP A 146 -12.59 -7.87 7.85
CA ASP A 146 -12.88 -7.64 9.28
C ASP A 146 -14.03 -6.63 9.43
N LYS A 147 -15.09 -7.01 10.15
CA LYS A 147 -16.27 -6.17 10.40
C LYS A 147 -16.11 -5.23 11.59
N ASN A 148 -15.08 -5.39 12.43
CA ASN A 148 -14.87 -4.61 13.64
C ASN A 148 -13.72 -3.61 13.47
N GLN A 149 -13.95 -2.61 12.63
CA GLN A 149 -12.94 -1.63 12.22
C GLN A 149 -12.95 -0.40 13.12
N THR A 150 -11.77 0.20 13.31
CA THR A 150 -11.64 1.50 14.01
C THR A 150 -12.40 2.58 13.24
N PRO A 151 -13.28 3.37 13.88
CA PRO A 151 -14.00 4.42 13.17
C PRO A 151 -13.01 5.48 12.64
N ILE A 152 -13.20 5.86 11.37
CA ILE A 152 -12.53 7.00 10.74
C ILE A 152 -13.52 8.15 10.68
N TYR A 153 -13.07 9.34 11.06
CA TYR A 153 -13.90 10.54 11.07
C TYR A 153 -13.42 11.53 10.02
N THR A 154 -14.33 12.38 9.56
CA THR A 154 -14.05 13.48 8.63
C THR A 154 -14.41 14.80 9.30
N PHE A 155 -13.76 15.89 8.89
CA PHE A 155 -14.15 17.24 9.31
C PHE A 155 -15.33 17.76 8.50
N ASP A 156 -15.99 18.80 9.01
CA ASP A 156 -17.06 19.50 8.29
C ASP A 156 -16.53 20.40 7.17
N SER A 157 -17.45 21.10 6.50
CA SER A 157 -17.14 21.95 5.34
C SER A 157 -16.27 23.17 5.63
N THR A 158 -15.96 23.45 6.91
CA THR A 158 -14.98 24.47 7.29
C THR A 158 -13.56 24.03 6.93
N ILE A 159 -13.28 22.73 7.04
CA ILE A 159 -11.98 22.13 6.72
C ILE A 159 -12.03 21.45 5.35
N ASN A 160 -13.03 20.60 5.12
CA ASN A 160 -13.18 19.82 3.89
C ASN A 160 -14.09 20.54 2.89
N SER A 161 -13.47 21.23 1.94
CA SER A 161 -14.17 22.01 0.93
C SER A 161 -14.63 21.13 -0.24
N PRO A 162 -15.43 21.66 -1.19
CA PRO A 162 -15.69 21.00 -2.48
C PRO A 162 -14.44 20.80 -3.38
N TYR A 163 -13.25 21.05 -2.86
CA TYR A 163 -11.98 20.98 -3.58
C TYR A 163 -11.00 20.10 -2.80
N SER A 164 -9.70 20.16 -3.12
CA SER A 164 -8.75 19.21 -2.57
C SER A 164 -7.98 19.81 -1.39
N GLU A 165 -8.04 19.12 -0.26
CA GLU A 165 -7.26 19.35 0.94
C GLU A 165 -6.15 18.29 1.09
N PHE A 166 -4.93 18.69 1.43
CA PHE A 166 -3.78 17.76 1.47
C PHE A 166 -3.18 17.60 2.88
N GLN A 167 -2.14 18.37 3.21
CA GLN A 167 -1.48 18.24 4.49
C GLN A 167 -2.27 19.00 5.57
N ALA A 168 -2.61 18.30 6.65
CA ALA A 168 -3.17 18.88 7.87
C ALA A 168 -2.20 18.68 9.05
N TYR A 169 -2.04 19.71 9.87
CA TYR A 169 -1.16 19.65 11.04
C TYR A 169 -1.74 20.40 12.23
N LEU A 170 -1.94 19.69 13.34
CA LEU A 170 -2.41 20.25 14.61
C LEU A 170 -1.25 20.45 15.58
N THR A 171 -1.12 21.69 16.05
CA THR A 171 -0.08 22.13 16.99
C THR A 171 -0.58 22.17 18.43
N TYR A 172 0.34 22.23 19.41
CA TYR A 172 -0.01 22.32 20.84
C TYR A 172 -0.82 23.58 21.22
N ASP A 173 -0.67 24.67 20.48
CA ASP A 173 -1.34 25.95 20.70
C ASP A 173 -2.71 26.03 20.01
N SER A 174 -3.32 24.87 19.71
CA SER A 174 -4.62 24.76 19.06
C SER A 174 -4.66 25.44 17.69
N LEU A 175 -3.52 25.55 17.00
CA LEU A 175 -3.47 25.98 15.61
C LEU A 175 -3.53 24.77 14.68
N PHE A 176 -4.48 24.80 13.75
CA PHE A 176 -4.68 23.80 12.72
C PHE A 176 -4.25 24.37 11.37
N TRP A 177 -3.17 23.83 10.83
CA TRP A 177 -2.64 24.22 9.52
C TRP A 177 -3.14 23.27 8.45
N LEU A 178 -3.45 23.83 7.28
CA LEU A 178 -4.02 23.08 6.17
C LEU A 178 -3.52 23.60 4.83
N THR A 179 -3.04 22.72 3.95
CA THR A 179 -2.84 23.08 2.54
C THR A 179 -4.07 22.70 1.72
N SER A 180 -4.59 23.65 0.94
CA SER A 180 -5.80 23.47 0.11
C SER A 180 -5.53 23.90 -1.33
N TYR A 181 -6.10 23.20 -2.32
CA TYR A 181 -6.04 23.51 -3.76
C TYR A 181 -7.45 23.76 -4.29
N LYS A 182 -7.70 25.00 -4.71
CA LYS A 182 -9.03 25.47 -5.08
C LYS A 182 -8.98 26.50 -6.21
N PRO A 183 -10.12 26.82 -6.86
CA PRO A 183 -10.20 27.86 -7.87
C PRO A 183 -9.72 29.22 -7.33
N LEU A 184 -9.05 29.99 -8.18
CA LEU A 184 -8.44 31.28 -7.82
C LEU A 184 -9.50 32.36 -7.54
N SER A 185 -10.64 32.33 -8.25
CA SER A 185 -11.64 33.41 -8.24
C SER A 185 -13.06 32.89 -8.48
N GLY A 186 -13.65 32.23 -7.48
CA GLY A 186 -15.01 31.67 -7.55
C GLY A 186 -15.07 30.29 -8.22
N GLU A 187 -16.22 29.62 -8.11
CA GLU A 187 -16.38 28.21 -8.46
C GLU A 187 -16.19 27.92 -9.96
N ASP A 188 -16.55 28.85 -10.84
CA ASP A 188 -16.43 28.70 -12.30
C ASP A 188 -15.01 28.96 -12.84
N SER A 189 -14.05 29.28 -11.97
CA SER A 189 -12.71 29.64 -12.40
C SER A 189 -11.92 28.42 -12.86
N LEU A 190 -11.51 28.41 -14.13
CA LEU A 190 -10.61 27.39 -14.70
C LEU A 190 -9.15 27.52 -14.23
N THR A 191 -8.85 28.53 -13.42
CA THR A 191 -7.53 28.74 -12.83
C THR A 191 -7.57 28.37 -11.36
N PHE A 192 -6.63 27.52 -10.94
CA PHE A 192 -6.54 27.02 -9.57
C PHE A 192 -5.32 27.59 -8.85
N THR A 193 -5.36 27.59 -7.52
CA THR A 193 -4.28 28.02 -6.63
C THR A 193 -4.20 27.07 -5.45
N SER A 194 -2.99 26.87 -4.90
CA SER A 194 -2.81 26.16 -3.64
C SER A 194 -2.28 27.07 -2.56
N LYS A 195 -2.92 27.04 -1.39
CA LYS A 195 -2.67 27.94 -0.28
C LYS A 195 -2.45 27.19 1.02
N LEU A 196 -1.60 27.75 1.88
CA LEU A 196 -1.50 27.40 3.29
C LEU A 196 -2.49 28.24 4.09
N LEU A 197 -3.41 27.56 4.76
CA LEU A 197 -4.40 28.10 5.66
C LEU A 197 -4.02 27.76 7.11
N ASN A 198 -4.45 28.61 8.04
CA ASN A 198 -4.23 28.41 9.46
C ASN A 198 -5.51 28.77 10.21
N PHE A 199 -5.96 27.89 11.09
CA PHE A 199 -7.16 28.05 11.87
C PHE A 199 -6.81 28.02 13.35
N LYS A 200 -7.46 28.87 14.14
CA LYS A 200 -7.50 28.72 15.59
C LYS A 200 -8.66 27.81 15.96
N ILE A 201 -8.41 26.78 16.75
CA ILE A 201 -9.47 25.95 17.33
C ILE A 201 -9.94 26.62 18.63
N ASP A 202 -11.21 27.02 18.67
CA ASP A 202 -11.88 27.52 19.87
C ASP A 202 -13.00 26.58 20.25
N SER A 203 -12.81 25.83 21.35
CA SER A 203 -13.63 24.68 21.76
C SER A 203 -13.75 23.61 20.66
N THR A 204 -14.76 23.70 19.81
CA THR A 204 -15.05 22.79 18.69
C THR A 204 -15.06 23.50 17.33
N GLN A 205 -14.90 24.83 17.31
CA GLN A 205 -14.99 25.62 16.09
C GLN A 205 -13.61 25.93 15.51
N PHE A 206 -13.51 25.85 14.18
CA PHE A 206 -12.33 26.26 13.42
C PHE A 206 -12.51 27.70 12.93
N ILE A 207 -11.69 28.61 13.45
CA ILE A 207 -11.72 30.03 13.08
C ILE A 207 -10.54 30.31 12.16
N LEU A 208 -10.80 30.59 10.88
CA LEU A 208 -9.76 30.92 9.90
C LEU A 208 -9.03 32.21 10.32
N LEU A 209 -7.70 32.13 10.47
CA LEU A 209 -6.84 33.27 10.72
C LEU A 209 -6.49 34.00 9.42
N PRO A 210 -6.05 35.27 9.48
CA PRO A 210 -5.64 36.02 8.29
C PRO A 210 -4.61 35.24 7.47
N ILE A 211 -4.89 35.09 6.18
CA ILE A 211 -4.02 34.40 5.23
C ILE A 211 -2.72 35.18 5.09
N ASP A 212 -1.59 34.52 5.35
CA ASP A 212 -0.28 35.15 5.20
C ASP A 212 0.03 35.38 3.72
N SER A 213 0.17 36.65 3.32
CA SER A 213 0.40 37.06 1.94
C SER A 213 1.84 36.91 1.48
N MET A 214 2.80 36.74 2.39
CA MET A 214 4.19 36.43 2.04
C MET A 214 4.33 34.98 1.61
N ILE A 215 3.62 34.07 2.28
CA ILE A 215 3.56 32.65 1.90
C ILE A 215 2.65 32.45 0.68
N ASN A 216 1.42 32.99 0.73
CA ASN A 216 0.37 32.72 -0.27
C ASN A 216 0.38 33.70 -1.45
N LYS A 217 1.48 33.77 -2.19
CA LYS A 217 1.59 34.66 -3.36
C LYS A 217 0.81 34.15 -4.58
N PRO A 218 0.23 35.06 -5.40
CA PRO A 218 -0.32 34.72 -6.71
C PRO A 218 0.74 34.00 -7.56
N ASN A 219 0.37 32.86 -8.16
CA ASN A 219 1.21 31.98 -9.00
C ASN A 219 2.22 31.07 -8.26
N ARG A 220 2.16 30.94 -6.94
CA ARG A 220 2.87 29.88 -6.21
C ARG A 220 1.86 28.87 -5.66
N PHE A 221 2.11 27.58 -5.88
CA PHE A 221 1.29 26.52 -5.31
C PHE A 221 1.99 25.98 -4.05
N VAL A 222 1.40 26.22 -2.87
CA VAL A 222 1.92 25.65 -1.62
C VAL A 222 1.50 24.19 -1.51
N SER A 223 2.41 23.26 -1.78
CA SER A 223 2.08 21.82 -1.77
C SER A 223 2.05 21.22 -0.37
N SER A 224 3.00 21.60 0.47
CA SER A 224 3.25 21.00 1.79
C SER A 224 4.26 21.84 2.57
N PHE A 225 4.40 21.57 3.86
CA PHE A 225 5.30 22.29 4.75
C PHE A 225 5.77 21.41 5.92
N ALA A 226 6.82 21.86 6.60
CA ALA A 226 7.28 21.34 7.87
C ALA A 226 7.59 22.51 8.81
N LEU A 227 7.46 22.28 10.11
CA LEU A 227 7.76 23.27 11.14
C LEU A 227 9.00 22.82 11.93
N MET A 228 9.81 23.81 12.32
CA MET A 228 11.03 23.63 13.10
C MET A 228 11.13 24.71 14.19
N ASN A 229 11.98 24.52 15.20
CA ASN A 229 12.32 25.52 16.21
C ASN A 229 11.07 25.99 16.97
N LYS A 230 10.27 25.03 17.47
CA LYS A 230 8.98 25.30 18.15
C LYS A 230 8.04 26.15 17.28
N ASN A 231 7.87 25.76 16.02
CA ASN A 231 6.97 26.39 15.05
C ASN A 231 7.34 27.84 14.66
N THR A 232 8.59 28.27 14.87
CA THR A 232 9.07 29.62 14.47
C THR A 232 9.77 29.64 13.12
N THR A 233 10.14 28.47 12.59
CA THR A 233 10.74 28.31 11.27
C THR A 233 9.89 27.32 10.47
N MET A 234 9.61 27.63 9.21
CA MET A 234 8.84 26.78 8.32
C MET A 234 9.68 26.42 7.10
N VAL A 235 9.69 25.14 6.75
CA VAL A 235 10.16 24.65 5.44
C VAL A 235 8.93 24.46 4.56
N ILE A 236 8.90 25.03 3.37
CA ILE A 236 7.72 25.11 2.51
C ILE A 236 8.05 24.53 1.14
N SER A 237 7.24 23.59 0.67
CA SER A 237 7.27 23.14 -0.72
C SER A 237 6.45 24.08 -1.58
N LEU A 238 7.13 24.84 -2.44
CA LEU A 238 6.49 25.74 -3.40
C LEU A 238 6.67 25.16 -4.80
N CYS A 239 5.53 24.96 -5.47
CA CYS A 239 5.46 24.35 -6.79
C CYS A 239 5.04 25.36 -7.85
N ASN A 240 5.63 25.20 -9.04
CA ASN A 240 5.22 25.89 -10.25
C ASN A 240 4.64 24.85 -11.21
N LYS A 241 3.50 25.19 -11.83
CA LYS A 241 2.91 24.37 -12.88
C LYS A 241 3.80 24.41 -14.13
N LYS A 242 4.31 23.27 -14.58
CA LYS A 242 4.97 23.12 -15.89
C LYS A 242 3.91 22.87 -16.98
N MET A 243 4.31 22.54 -18.20
CA MET A 243 3.37 22.12 -19.24
C MET A 243 2.52 20.93 -18.76
N GLY A 244 1.20 21.03 -18.92
CA GLY A 244 0.26 20.01 -18.46
C GLY A 244 -0.02 20.06 -16.95
N ASN A 245 -0.22 18.89 -16.33
CA ASN A 245 -0.46 18.70 -14.89
C ASN A 245 0.81 18.35 -14.10
N HIS A 246 2.00 18.52 -14.69
CA HIS A 246 3.26 18.30 -13.99
C HIS A 246 3.64 19.53 -13.16
N PHE A 247 3.82 19.33 -11.86
CA PHE A 247 4.33 20.35 -10.94
C PHE A 247 5.81 20.13 -10.70
N PHE A 248 6.57 21.22 -10.72
CA PHE A 248 7.96 21.23 -10.28
C PHE A 248 8.06 22.02 -8.98
N CYS A 249 8.52 21.34 -7.94
CA CYS A 249 8.54 21.85 -6.58
C CYS A 249 9.96 22.04 -6.10
N GLN A 250 10.15 23.03 -5.23
CA GLN A 250 11.40 23.25 -4.51
C GLN A 250 11.09 23.63 -3.07
N LEU A 251 12.02 23.33 -2.17
CA LEU A 251 11.89 23.66 -0.75
C LEU A 251 12.44 25.07 -0.45
N TYR A 252 11.69 25.83 0.33
CA TYR A 252 12.04 27.17 0.79
C TYR A 252 11.98 27.20 2.30
N LYS A 253 12.66 28.15 2.94
CA LYS A 253 12.54 28.43 4.37
C LYS A 253 11.90 29.79 4.61
N SER A 254 11.08 29.89 5.64
CA SER A 254 10.53 31.17 6.13
C SER A 254 10.59 31.21 7.65
N HIS A 255 10.80 32.40 8.20
CA HIS A 255 10.89 32.62 9.64
C HIS A 255 9.71 33.47 10.10
N LYS A 256 9.14 33.11 11.24
CA LYS A 256 8.07 33.89 11.88
C LYS A 256 8.67 35.14 12.52
N LYS A 257 8.27 36.31 12.03
CA LYS A 257 8.61 37.63 12.60
C LYS A 257 7.33 38.22 13.19
N HIS A 258 7.22 38.25 14.52
CA HIS A 258 6.00 38.62 15.24
C HIS A 258 4.77 37.78 14.79
N SER A 259 3.78 38.40 14.15
CA SER A 259 2.55 37.76 13.68
C SER A 259 2.58 37.34 12.22
N SER A 260 3.70 37.53 11.50
CA SER A 260 3.79 37.29 10.05
C SER A 260 5.02 36.48 9.68
N TRP A 261 4.94 35.73 8.58
CA TRP A 261 6.07 35.01 8.02
C TRP A 261 6.93 35.92 7.15
N SER A 262 8.24 35.67 7.12
CA SER A 262 9.15 36.33 6.16
C SER A 262 8.91 35.82 4.75
N GLU A 263 9.42 36.55 3.75
CA GLU A 263 9.48 36.02 2.37
C GLU A 263 10.21 34.66 2.38
N PRO A 264 9.68 33.63 1.71
CA PRO A 264 10.35 32.35 1.59
C PRO A 264 11.68 32.43 0.83
N GLU A 265 12.76 31.99 1.45
CA GLU A 265 14.10 31.92 0.88
C GLU A 265 14.39 30.50 0.38
N LEU A 266 14.90 30.36 -0.85
CA LEU A 266 15.19 29.05 -1.44
C LEU A 266 16.25 28.29 -0.63
N LEU A 267 15.97 27.04 -0.24
CA LEU A 267 16.99 26.15 0.32
C LEU A 267 17.94 25.72 -0.81
N LYS A 268 19.22 26.03 -0.69
CA LYS A 268 20.19 25.78 -1.76
C LYS A 268 20.57 24.29 -1.84
N SER A 269 21.35 23.95 -2.85
CA SER A 269 22.02 22.64 -2.94
C SER A 269 22.81 22.35 -1.65
N PRO A 270 22.85 21.09 -1.16
CA PRO A 270 22.31 19.86 -1.76
C PRO A 270 20.81 19.59 -1.56
N ILE A 271 20.06 20.44 -0.84
CA ILE A 271 18.62 20.21 -0.57
C ILE A 271 17.82 20.31 -1.87
N ASN A 272 17.87 21.44 -2.58
CA ASN A 272 17.30 21.53 -3.93
C ASN A 272 18.39 21.28 -4.99
N ILE A 273 18.02 20.60 -6.07
CA ILE A 273 18.88 20.40 -7.25
C ILE A 273 18.23 21.01 -8.50
N THR A 274 19.04 21.30 -9.52
CA THR A 274 18.57 21.97 -10.76
C THR A 274 17.70 21.07 -11.62
N ASN A 275 17.99 19.77 -11.67
CA ASN A 275 17.33 18.79 -12.53
C ASN A 275 16.46 17.79 -11.76
N GLY A 276 15.85 18.24 -10.67
CA GLY A 276 14.91 17.43 -9.89
C GLY A 276 14.00 18.29 -9.04
N SER A 277 12.75 17.86 -8.92
CA SER A 277 11.75 18.35 -8.01
C SER A 277 12.05 17.86 -6.59
N THR A 278 11.81 18.71 -5.59
CA THR A 278 11.95 18.38 -4.17
C THR A 278 10.74 18.91 -3.41
N THR A 279 10.03 18.03 -2.70
CA THR A 279 8.72 18.31 -2.10
C THR A 279 8.49 17.52 -0.80
N HIS A 280 7.34 17.72 -0.16
CA HIS A 280 6.87 17.00 1.03
C HIS A 280 7.93 16.97 2.14
N PRO A 281 8.36 18.14 2.64
CA PRO A 281 9.38 18.20 3.68
C PRO A 281 8.82 17.67 5.01
N PHE A 282 9.69 17.10 5.82
CA PHE A 282 9.46 16.80 7.23
C PHE A 282 10.74 17.02 8.03
N VAL A 283 10.63 17.62 9.23
CA VAL A 283 11.80 17.88 10.07
C VAL A 283 11.73 16.99 11.31
N ILE A 284 12.83 16.29 11.57
CA ILE A 284 13.07 15.56 12.81
C ILE A 284 13.97 16.42 13.68
N GLU A 285 13.47 16.90 14.81
CA GLU A 285 14.26 17.62 15.82
C GLU A 285 14.46 16.73 17.05
N THR A 286 15.71 16.43 17.38
CA THR A 286 16.09 15.79 18.66
C THR A 286 16.90 16.77 19.48
N ASP A 287 17.16 16.45 20.75
CA ASP A 287 17.97 17.32 21.63
C ASP A 287 19.39 17.58 21.10
N THR A 288 19.91 16.71 20.22
CA THR A 288 21.30 16.75 19.76
C THR A 288 21.47 16.93 18.25
N ASN A 289 20.48 16.54 17.45
CA ASN A 289 20.58 16.50 16.00
C ASN A 289 19.25 16.86 15.33
N CYS A 290 19.33 17.49 14.16
CA CYS A 290 18.18 17.79 13.31
C CYS A 290 18.35 17.17 11.92
N TYR A 291 17.27 16.63 11.36
CA TYR A 291 17.25 16.05 10.02
C TYR A 291 16.08 16.60 9.22
N LEU A 292 16.31 16.93 7.96
CA LEU A 292 15.27 17.25 6.99
C LEU A 292 15.07 16.04 6.08
N LEU A 293 13.86 15.48 6.13
CA LEU A 293 13.36 14.47 5.20
C LEU A 293 12.56 15.17 4.09
N PHE A 294 12.59 14.61 2.88
CA PHE A 294 11.82 15.12 1.76
C PHE A 294 11.69 14.08 0.65
N ALA A 295 10.66 14.23 -0.20
CA ALA A 295 10.51 13.45 -1.43
C ALA A 295 11.19 14.16 -2.61
N SER A 296 11.87 13.42 -3.49
CA SER A 296 12.54 13.98 -4.66
C SER A 296 12.74 12.96 -5.78
N ASP A 297 12.55 13.40 -7.02
CA ASP A 297 12.83 12.65 -8.26
C ASP A 297 14.30 12.80 -8.72
N ARG A 298 15.19 13.17 -7.80
CA ARG A 298 16.61 13.33 -8.09
C ARG A 298 17.24 12.02 -8.56
N LYS A 299 18.22 12.12 -9.46
CA LYS A 299 19.01 10.98 -9.91
C LYS A 299 19.70 10.28 -8.73
N GLY A 300 19.81 8.96 -8.83
CA GLY A 300 20.39 8.10 -7.79
C GLY A 300 19.35 7.45 -6.86
N GLY A 301 18.06 7.69 -7.10
CA GLY A 301 16.96 6.97 -6.47
C GLY A 301 16.63 5.61 -7.13
N PHE A 302 15.61 4.94 -6.60
CA PHE A 302 15.10 3.65 -7.04
C PHE A 302 14.01 3.79 -8.11
N GLY A 303 13.21 4.87 -8.06
CA GLY A 303 12.02 5.00 -8.89
C GLY A 303 11.71 6.43 -9.31
N GLN A 304 10.45 6.81 -9.14
CA GLN A 304 9.94 8.13 -9.51
C GLN A 304 10.32 9.15 -8.43
N TYR A 305 9.44 9.42 -7.47
CA TYR A 305 9.82 10.15 -6.26
C TYR A 305 10.29 9.18 -5.19
N ASP A 306 11.50 9.41 -4.68
CA ASP A 306 12.06 8.68 -3.55
C ASP A 306 12.08 9.58 -2.30
N LEU A 307 12.13 8.98 -1.12
CA LEU A 307 12.41 9.68 0.14
C LEU A 307 13.92 9.76 0.42
N TRP A 308 14.34 10.98 0.77
CA TRP A 308 15.72 11.34 1.07
C TRP A 308 15.78 12.07 2.41
N ALA A 309 16.97 12.09 3.01
CA ALA A 309 17.23 12.81 4.25
C ALA A 309 18.59 13.50 4.23
N VAL A 310 18.71 14.57 5.02
CA VAL A 310 19.99 15.25 5.27
C VAL A 310 20.01 15.81 6.68
N ALA A 311 21.17 15.71 7.33
CA ALA A 311 21.38 16.35 8.62
C ALA A 311 21.50 17.88 8.41
N ILE A 312 20.88 18.66 9.29
CA ILE A 312 20.81 20.12 9.19
C ILE A 312 21.12 20.80 10.53
N ASP A 313 21.60 22.04 10.47
CA ASP A 313 21.67 22.92 11.64
C ASP A 313 20.32 23.59 11.96
N SER A 314 20.26 24.37 13.04
CA SER A 314 19.06 25.11 13.46
C SER A 314 18.56 26.16 12.47
N THR A 315 19.34 26.47 11.43
CA THR A 315 19.06 27.45 10.39
C THR A 315 18.80 26.83 9.01
N LEU A 316 18.64 25.50 8.98
CA LEU A 316 18.40 24.66 7.80
C LEU A 316 19.58 24.56 6.83
N ASN A 317 20.82 24.81 7.28
CA ASN A 317 21.99 24.51 6.46
C ASN A 317 22.36 23.03 6.60
N PRO A 318 22.62 22.32 5.50
CA PRO A 318 23.11 20.95 5.53
C PRO A 318 24.47 20.85 6.25
N ILE A 319 24.57 19.91 7.19
CA ILE A 319 25.83 19.59 7.91
C ILE A 319 26.47 18.29 7.40
N ASP A 320 25.76 17.55 6.55
CA ASP A 320 26.21 16.31 5.94
C ASP A 320 25.64 16.18 4.51
N SER A 321 26.02 15.12 3.80
CA SER A 321 25.51 14.78 2.47
C SER A 321 24.06 14.29 2.54
N VAL A 322 23.28 14.62 1.53
CA VAL A 322 21.94 14.03 1.33
C VAL A 322 22.08 12.55 1.04
N PHE A 323 21.29 11.71 1.71
CA PHE A 323 21.25 10.26 1.50
C PHE A 323 19.82 9.77 1.21
N ASN A 324 19.72 8.71 0.40
CA ASN A 324 18.47 8.03 0.09
C ASN A 324 18.09 7.10 1.25
N LEU A 325 16.80 6.98 1.58
CA LEU A 325 16.33 6.13 2.69
C LEU A 325 16.41 4.61 2.40
N GLY A 326 16.87 4.22 1.20
CA GLY A 326 17.22 2.85 0.85
C GLY A 326 16.04 2.02 0.34
N LYS A 327 16.34 0.81 -0.16
CA LYS A 327 15.39 -0.10 -0.82
C LYS A 327 14.24 -0.60 0.05
N ASN A 328 14.35 -0.46 1.37
CA ASN A 328 13.27 -0.81 2.29
C ASN A 328 12.19 0.26 2.21
N ILE A 329 12.54 1.52 1.98
CA ILE A 329 11.59 2.61 1.91
C ILE A 329 11.22 2.92 0.47
N ASN A 330 12.22 3.03 -0.40
CA ASN A 330 12.05 3.48 -1.78
C ASN A 330 11.91 2.31 -2.76
N SER A 331 11.12 2.51 -3.80
CA SER A 331 10.70 1.51 -4.76
C SER A 331 10.85 1.98 -6.21
N MET A 332 10.28 1.26 -7.19
CA MET A 332 10.24 1.71 -8.57
C MET A 332 9.13 2.75 -8.85
N ASP A 333 8.19 2.95 -7.91
CA ASP A 333 7.10 3.95 -8.03
C ASP A 333 7.38 5.17 -7.15
N ASN A 334 6.34 5.82 -6.61
CA ASN A 334 6.44 7.02 -5.81
C ASN A 334 6.34 6.71 -4.32
N GLU A 335 7.26 7.28 -3.55
CA GLU A 335 7.20 7.41 -2.10
C GLU A 335 7.16 8.89 -1.68
N LEU A 336 6.13 9.23 -0.90
CA LEU A 336 5.75 10.61 -0.61
C LEU A 336 5.38 10.80 0.86
N SER A 337 5.30 12.08 1.26
CA SER A 337 4.72 12.54 2.53
C SER A 337 5.28 11.83 3.77
N PRO A 338 6.60 11.93 4.01
CA PRO A 338 7.21 11.35 5.19
C PRO A 338 6.72 12.05 6.47
N PHE A 339 6.51 11.27 7.52
CA PHE A 339 6.30 11.73 8.89
C PHE A 339 7.04 10.79 9.82
N TYR A 340 7.89 11.30 10.71
CA TYR A 340 8.63 10.46 11.65
C TYR A 340 8.17 10.72 13.08
N ASP A 341 7.60 9.70 13.71
CA ASP A 341 7.26 9.74 15.12
C ASP A 341 8.49 9.37 15.97
N LEU A 342 9.07 10.37 16.62
CA LEU A 342 10.20 10.23 17.53
C LEU A 342 9.89 9.33 18.74
N LYS A 343 8.63 9.31 19.22
CA LYS A 343 8.25 8.55 20.41
C LYS A 343 8.29 7.06 20.14
N THR A 344 7.71 6.63 19.02
CA THR A 344 7.69 5.21 18.63
C THR A 344 8.87 4.80 17.76
N LYS A 345 9.69 5.76 17.29
CA LYS A 345 10.76 5.55 16.31
C LYS A 345 10.23 4.93 15.02
N THR A 346 9.18 5.51 14.48
CA THR A 346 8.46 4.99 13.31
C THR A 346 8.38 6.05 12.23
N LEU A 347 8.86 5.73 11.03
CA LEU A 347 8.59 6.48 9.81
C LEU A 347 7.24 6.05 9.24
N PHE A 348 6.37 7.01 8.99
CA PHE A 348 5.18 6.86 8.17
C PHE A 348 5.40 7.55 6.82
N PHE A 349 4.92 6.95 5.75
CA PHE A 349 5.02 7.50 4.40
C PHE A 349 3.97 6.85 3.50
N SER A 350 3.71 7.46 2.34
CA SER A 350 2.78 6.89 1.36
C SER A 350 3.52 6.32 0.17
N SER A 351 3.10 5.14 -0.31
CA SER A 351 3.70 4.46 -1.46
C SER A 351 2.65 3.81 -2.36
N GLU A 352 2.95 3.76 -3.66
CA GLU A 352 2.15 3.04 -4.65
C GLU A 352 2.64 1.60 -4.88
N TRP A 353 3.82 1.22 -4.35
CA TRP A 353 4.51 -0.02 -4.76
C TRP A 353 4.27 -1.23 -3.87
N PHE A 354 4.48 -1.08 -2.56
CA PHE A 354 4.39 -2.19 -1.60
C PHE A 354 2.96 -2.77 -1.57
N THR A 355 2.78 -3.94 -0.94
CA THR A 355 1.48 -4.63 -0.85
C THR A 355 0.41 -3.69 -0.28
N ASN A 356 -0.47 -3.18 -1.15
CA ASN A 356 -1.39 -2.07 -0.92
C ASN A 356 -2.82 -2.41 -1.32
N LEU A 357 -3.77 -1.58 -0.89
CA LEU A 357 -5.20 -1.73 -1.14
C LEU A 357 -5.63 -0.93 -2.37
N GLY A 358 -4.96 0.17 -2.70
CA GLY A 358 -5.39 1.07 -3.78
C GLY A 358 -4.24 1.64 -4.60
N GLY A 359 -4.26 2.96 -4.72
CA GLY A 359 -3.16 3.75 -5.28
C GLY A 359 -2.08 3.97 -4.23
N PHE A 360 -1.99 5.19 -3.71
CA PHE A 360 -1.15 5.49 -2.54
C PHE A 360 -1.76 4.91 -1.28
N ASP A 361 -1.02 4.08 -0.57
CA ASP A 361 -1.36 3.62 0.78
C ASP A 361 -0.34 4.17 1.77
N ILE A 362 -0.77 4.42 3.02
CA ILE A 362 0.11 4.77 4.13
C ILE A 362 0.80 3.51 4.67
N PHE A 363 2.12 3.56 4.75
CA PHE A 363 2.98 2.54 5.33
C PHE A 363 3.68 3.07 6.58
N SER A 364 4.03 2.16 7.48
CA SER A 364 4.88 2.42 8.65
C SER A 364 6.14 1.57 8.60
N SER A 365 7.28 2.15 8.97
CA SER A 365 8.56 1.47 9.06
C SER A 365 9.22 1.85 10.38
N TYR A 366 9.49 0.84 11.21
CA TYR A 366 10.18 1.03 12.47
C TYR A 366 11.68 1.26 12.25
N GLY A 367 12.33 1.99 13.14
CA GLY A 367 13.77 2.17 13.16
C GLY A 367 14.20 3.63 13.02
N TRP A 368 15.51 3.87 13.04
CA TRP A 368 16.07 5.19 12.79
C TRP A 368 16.25 5.41 11.29
N ILE A 369 16.21 6.65 10.80
CA ILE A 369 16.24 6.99 9.36
C ILE A 369 17.41 6.40 8.55
N LYS A 370 18.52 6.00 9.20
CA LYS A 370 19.64 5.31 8.53
C LYS A 370 19.51 3.77 8.52
N ASN A 371 18.63 3.21 9.35
CA ASN A 371 18.40 1.78 9.58
C ASN A 371 16.90 1.52 9.78
N LEU A 372 16.14 1.64 8.70
CA LEU A 372 14.69 1.41 8.68
C LEU A 372 14.36 -0.02 8.27
N TYR A 373 13.43 -0.64 8.98
CA TYR A 373 12.94 -1.99 8.69
C TYR A 373 12.00 -2.00 7.47
N PRO A 374 11.73 -3.16 6.85
CA PRO A 374 10.72 -3.27 5.80
C PRO A 374 9.37 -2.67 6.22
N PRO A 375 8.68 -1.94 5.33
CA PRO A 375 7.48 -1.18 5.65
C PRO A 375 6.27 -2.09 5.76
N GLN A 376 5.36 -1.73 6.67
CA GLN A 376 4.10 -2.41 6.90
C GLN A 376 2.94 -1.49 6.49
N ASN A 377 2.01 -2.03 5.70
CA ASN A 377 0.79 -1.32 5.35
C ASN A 377 -0.04 -1.04 6.61
N MET A 378 -0.56 0.18 6.76
CA MET A 378 -1.38 0.56 7.93
C MET A 378 -2.76 -0.14 7.98
N GLY A 379 -3.13 -0.85 6.92
CA GLY A 379 -4.31 -1.68 6.82
C GLY A 379 -5.61 -0.89 6.70
N TYR A 380 -6.70 -1.62 6.49
CA TYR A 380 -8.04 -1.05 6.50
C TYR A 380 -8.51 -0.76 7.95
N PRO A 381 -9.23 0.34 8.25
CA PRO A 381 -9.76 1.36 7.34
C PRO A 381 -8.84 2.54 7.10
N ILE A 382 -7.59 2.53 7.57
CA ILE A 382 -6.68 3.66 7.31
C ILE A 382 -6.41 3.76 5.83
N ASN A 383 -6.05 2.65 5.19
CA ASN A 383 -5.91 2.54 3.74
C ASN A 383 -7.17 1.94 3.09
N THR A 384 -7.46 2.33 1.85
CA THR A 384 -8.58 1.81 1.04
C THR A 384 -8.16 1.57 -0.39
N ASN A 385 -9.11 1.34 -1.30
CA ASN A 385 -8.88 1.30 -2.74
C ASN A 385 -8.57 2.68 -3.36
N HIS A 386 -8.48 3.74 -2.55
CA HIS A 386 -8.23 5.13 -2.97
C HIS A 386 -6.77 5.51 -2.69
N ASN A 387 -6.46 6.81 -2.72
CA ASN A 387 -5.18 7.35 -2.29
C ASN A 387 -5.27 7.81 -0.83
N GLU A 388 -4.24 7.52 -0.06
CA GLU A 388 -4.04 7.97 1.31
C GLU A 388 -2.63 8.55 1.48
N VAL A 389 -2.58 9.84 1.82
CA VAL A 389 -1.35 10.64 1.86
C VAL A 389 -1.29 11.53 3.09
N PHE A 390 -0.10 12.07 3.39
CA PHE A 390 0.10 13.04 4.48
C PHE A 390 -0.36 12.55 5.86
N TYR A 391 -0.06 11.29 6.19
CA TYR A 391 -0.24 10.82 7.56
C TYR A 391 0.57 11.67 8.54
N GLN A 392 -0.08 12.15 9.60
CA GLN A 392 0.56 12.97 10.61
C GLN A 392 -0.10 12.77 11.97
N LEU A 393 0.69 12.81 13.04
CA LEU A 393 0.16 12.89 14.40
C LEU A 393 0.00 14.36 14.81
N ALA A 394 -1.11 14.69 15.45
CA ALA A 394 -1.23 15.94 16.18
C ALA A 394 -0.10 16.04 17.21
N GLN A 395 0.47 17.24 17.39
CA GLN A 395 1.59 17.44 18.34
C GLN A 395 1.21 16.99 19.77
N ASP A 396 -0.04 17.19 20.17
CA ASP A 396 -0.55 16.76 21.46
C ASP A 396 -0.88 15.25 21.57
N GLY A 397 -0.71 14.50 20.47
CA GLY A 397 -0.98 13.07 20.39
C GLY A 397 -2.46 12.72 20.51
N SER A 398 -3.38 13.68 20.37
CA SER A 398 -4.82 13.47 20.51
C SER A 398 -5.47 12.80 19.30
N MET A 399 -4.83 12.87 18.13
CA MET A 399 -5.37 12.31 16.90
C MET A 399 -4.28 12.06 15.87
N ALA A 400 -4.54 11.11 14.97
CA ALA A 400 -3.85 10.98 13.70
C ALA A 400 -4.69 11.64 12.60
N LEU A 401 -4.04 12.30 11.65
CA LEU A 401 -4.62 13.01 10.51
C LEU A 401 -4.05 12.42 9.22
N PHE A 402 -4.84 12.38 8.16
CA PHE A 402 -4.37 12.03 6.81
C PHE A 402 -5.34 12.56 5.76
N ALA A 403 -4.87 12.75 4.53
CA ALA A 403 -5.71 13.09 3.39
C ALA A 403 -6.07 11.85 2.58
N SER A 404 -7.30 11.81 2.07
CA SER A 404 -7.76 10.74 1.17
C SER A 404 -8.82 11.22 0.20
N ASN A 405 -8.82 10.69 -1.03
CA ASN A 405 -9.89 10.90 -2.01
C ASN A 405 -10.99 9.83 -1.93
N ARG A 406 -11.13 9.14 -0.78
CA ARG A 406 -12.28 8.26 -0.54
C ARG A 406 -13.55 9.07 -0.34
N ILE A 407 -14.66 8.56 -0.87
CA ILE A 407 -15.97 9.21 -0.76
C ILE A 407 -16.71 8.65 0.46
N LEU A 408 -16.94 9.48 1.49
CA LEU A 408 -17.71 9.09 2.68
C LEU A 408 -19.08 9.78 2.78
N ASN A 409 -19.21 11.03 2.34
CA ASN A 409 -20.48 11.76 2.29
C ASN A 409 -20.42 12.79 1.14
N SER A 410 -21.13 12.53 0.03
CA SER A 410 -21.16 13.41 -1.15
C SER A 410 -21.84 14.75 -0.82
N LEU A 411 -21.07 15.76 -0.40
CA LEU A 411 -21.54 17.16 -0.35
C LEU A 411 -21.79 17.72 -1.76
N THR A 412 -21.09 17.20 -2.78
CA THR A 412 -21.37 17.50 -4.18
C THR A 412 -21.48 16.20 -4.99
N LYS A 413 -22.51 16.12 -5.87
CA LYS A 413 -22.85 14.90 -6.63
C LYS A 413 -21.79 14.44 -7.64
N ASN A 414 -20.67 15.16 -7.79
CA ASN A 414 -19.73 15.00 -8.91
C ASN A 414 -18.23 15.07 -8.53
N GLU A 415 -17.85 15.09 -7.24
CA GLU A 415 -16.43 15.15 -6.86
C GLU A 415 -15.74 13.80 -7.03
N LYS A 416 -14.89 13.72 -8.04
CA LYS A 416 -14.07 12.54 -8.40
C LYS A 416 -12.57 12.75 -8.17
N CYS A 417 -12.17 13.96 -7.80
CA CYS A 417 -10.78 14.44 -7.87
C CYS A 417 -10.08 14.58 -6.53
N CYS A 418 -10.85 14.78 -5.47
CA CYS A 418 -10.44 15.72 -4.45
C CYS A 418 -10.29 15.02 -3.10
N ASN A 419 -9.25 15.39 -2.38
CA ASN A 419 -8.93 14.80 -1.09
C ASN A 419 -9.66 15.56 0.02
N ASP A 420 -10.20 14.80 0.97
CA ASP A 420 -10.66 15.30 2.26
C ASP A 420 -9.61 14.97 3.34
N ILE A 421 -9.61 15.76 4.42
CA ILE A 421 -8.90 15.44 5.65
C ILE A 421 -9.74 14.52 6.52
N PHE A 422 -9.14 13.38 6.86
CA PHE A 422 -9.66 12.40 7.80
C PHE A 422 -8.84 12.40 9.08
N TYR A 423 -9.47 11.97 10.17
CA TYR A 423 -8.80 11.80 11.45
C TYR A 423 -9.27 10.58 12.22
N ILE A 424 -8.37 10.13 13.09
CA ILE A 424 -8.59 9.05 14.04
C ILE A 424 -8.31 9.65 15.43
N PRO A 425 -9.32 9.78 16.30
CA PRO A 425 -9.09 10.10 17.69
C PRO A 425 -8.13 9.07 18.28
N LEU A 426 -6.99 9.54 18.74
CA LEU A 426 -6.08 8.73 19.52
C LEU A 426 -6.43 8.99 20.97
N GLU A 427 -6.82 7.93 21.66
CA GLU A 427 -6.93 8.00 23.10
C GLU A 427 -5.57 8.48 23.61
N LYS A 428 -5.55 9.62 24.33
CA LYS A 428 -4.37 10.04 25.10
C LYS A 428 -3.85 8.78 25.78
N PRO A 429 -2.52 8.50 25.80
CA PRO A 429 -1.98 7.30 26.43
C PRO A 429 -2.67 7.11 27.77
N LEU A 430 -3.56 6.11 27.80
CA LEU A 430 -4.54 6.00 28.87
C LEU A 430 -3.75 5.65 30.13
N THR A 431 -3.78 6.55 31.11
CA THR A 431 -3.36 6.22 32.48
C THR A 431 -4.34 5.25 33.15
N ASP A 432 -5.43 4.88 32.48
CA ASP A 432 -6.41 3.94 33.00
C ASP A 432 -5.98 2.49 32.76
N SER A 433 -5.53 1.86 33.85
CA SER A 433 -5.00 0.50 33.87
C SER A 433 -6.01 -0.55 33.37
N LEU A 434 -7.32 -0.27 33.45
CA LEU A 434 -8.38 -1.20 33.02
C LEU A 434 -8.44 -1.39 31.49
N LEU A 435 -8.30 -0.32 30.71
CA LEU A 435 -8.34 -0.37 29.24
C LEU A 435 -7.09 -1.00 28.63
N ILE A 436 -5.92 -0.81 29.26
CA ILE A 436 -4.66 -1.49 28.90
C ILE A 436 -4.82 -3.00 29.08
N VAL A 437 -5.39 -3.43 30.20
CA VAL A 437 -5.65 -4.86 30.48
C VAL A 437 -6.61 -5.45 29.44
N GLN A 438 -7.68 -4.74 29.06
CA GLN A 438 -8.63 -5.21 28.05
C GLN A 438 -8.00 -5.33 26.65
N THR A 439 -7.20 -4.36 26.24
CA THR A 439 -6.53 -4.38 24.92
C THR A 439 -5.46 -5.48 24.84
N LYS A 440 -4.70 -5.67 25.93
CA LYS A 440 -3.77 -6.80 26.08
C LYS A 440 -4.51 -8.13 25.96
N GLN A 441 -5.59 -8.33 26.72
CA GLN A 441 -6.41 -9.55 26.67
C GLN A 441 -7.02 -9.81 25.28
N LYS A 442 -7.51 -8.76 24.58
CA LYS A 442 -8.08 -8.90 23.23
C LYS A 442 -7.05 -9.40 22.22
N THR A 443 -5.82 -8.86 22.27
CA THR A 443 -4.73 -9.25 21.35
C THR A 443 -4.25 -10.67 21.65
N GLN A 444 -4.13 -11.02 22.94
CA GLN A 444 -3.80 -12.37 23.39
C GLN A 444 -4.84 -13.40 22.92
N LYS A 445 -6.13 -13.10 23.08
CA LYS A 445 -7.23 -13.96 22.61
C LYS A 445 -7.19 -14.17 21.10
N LYS A 446 -6.94 -13.11 20.30
CA LYS A 446 -6.77 -13.25 18.85
C LYS A 446 -5.62 -14.19 18.49
N ALA A 447 -4.50 -14.11 19.21
CA ALA A 447 -3.37 -15.00 18.98
C ALA A 447 -3.70 -16.46 19.34
N GLU A 448 -4.44 -16.69 20.43
CA GLU A 448 -4.95 -18.02 20.81
C GLU A 448 -5.90 -18.60 19.76
N GLU A 449 -6.81 -17.80 19.19
CA GLU A 449 -7.75 -18.21 18.14
C GLU A 449 -7.06 -18.63 16.83
N LEU A 450 -5.84 -18.15 16.57
CA LEU A 450 -5.04 -18.58 15.42
C LEU A 450 -4.34 -19.93 15.66
N ILE A 451 -4.26 -20.43 16.89
CA ILE A 451 -3.64 -21.72 17.19
C ILE A 451 -4.68 -22.86 17.06
N PRO A 452 -4.35 -24.01 16.44
CA PRO A 452 -3.05 -24.33 15.84
C PRO A 452 -2.83 -23.69 14.47
N VAL A 453 -1.57 -23.39 14.16
CA VAL A 453 -1.12 -23.02 12.81
C VAL A 453 -0.29 -24.17 12.26
N THR A 454 -0.73 -24.79 11.16
CA THR A 454 -0.09 -25.99 10.59
C THR A 454 0.66 -25.68 9.31
N LEU A 455 1.94 -26.03 9.24
CA LEU A 455 2.84 -25.69 8.15
C LEU A 455 3.33 -26.97 7.46
N TYR A 456 3.28 -27.01 6.12
CA TYR A 456 3.47 -28.23 5.34
C TYR A 456 4.76 -28.22 4.51
N PHE A 457 5.28 -29.40 4.20
CA PHE A 457 6.55 -29.58 3.50
C PHE A 457 6.42 -30.58 2.36
N HIS A 458 7.27 -30.40 1.34
CA HIS A 458 7.55 -31.48 0.41
C HIS A 458 8.20 -32.68 1.13
N ASN A 459 8.17 -33.84 0.46
CA ASN A 459 8.82 -35.04 0.96
C ASN A 459 10.31 -34.82 1.22
N ASP A 460 10.78 -35.41 2.33
CA ASP A 460 12.19 -35.40 2.76
C ASP A 460 12.85 -34.01 2.97
N GLU A 461 12.08 -32.92 2.89
CA GLU A 461 12.56 -31.56 3.14
C GLU A 461 12.32 -31.11 4.60
N PRO A 462 13.22 -30.29 5.18
CA PRO A 462 14.43 -29.72 4.58
C PRO A 462 15.66 -30.64 4.65
N ASN A 463 16.57 -30.45 3.69
CA ASN A 463 17.83 -31.20 3.55
C ASN A 463 17.56 -32.71 3.43
N PRO A 464 17.28 -33.20 2.21
CA PRO A 464 17.03 -34.61 1.98
C PRO A 464 18.23 -35.49 2.36
N ARG A 465 17.95 -36.72 2.81
CA ARG A 465 18.93 -37.78 3.07
C ARG A 465 20.04 -37.43 4.08
N THR A 466 19.72 -36.66 5.12
CA THR A 466 20.64 -36.37 6.24
C THR A 466 20.04 -36.75 7.60
N TYR A 467 20.92 -37.07 8.55
CA TYR A 467 20.58 -37.28 9.97
C TYR A 467 20.73 -36.01 10.82
N ASP A 468 21.09 -34.87 10.24
CA ASP A 468 21.21 -33.61 10.96
C ASP A 468 19.90 -33.23 11.66
N THR A 469 19.99 -32.57 12.81
CA THR A 469 18.79 -32.10 13.54
C THR A 469 18.47 -30.64 13.26
N THR A 470 19.30 -29.96 12.48
CA THR A 470 19.17 -28.53 12.13
C THR A 470 19.22 -28.33 10.62
N THR A 471 18.77 -27.16 10.18
CA THR A 471 18.84 -26.72 8.79
C THR A 471 19.27 -25.26 8.73
N GLN A 472 19.81 -24.84 7.59
CA GLN A 472 20.06 -23.44 7.27
C GLN A 472 18.90 -22.79 6.50
N PHE A 473 17.90 -23.55 6.07
CA PHE A 473 16.73 -22.99 5.39
C PHE A 473 15.77 -22.37 6.41
N SER A 474 15.12 -21.27 6.04
CA SER A 474 13.94 -20.78 6.75
C SER A 474 12.66 -21.38 6.14
N TYR A 475 11.56 -21.39 6.90
CA TYR A 475 10.33 -22.02 6.44
C TYR A 475 9.73 -21.30 5.23
N ASP A 476 9.82 -19.97 5.15
CA ASP A 476 9.41 -19.17 3.99
C ASP A 476 10.13 -19.60 2.71
N GLU A 477 11.45 -19.84 2.75
CA GLU A 477 12.21 -20.37 1.61
C GLU A 477 11.72 -21.76 1.17
N LEU A 478 11.33 -22.59 2.12
CA LEU A 478 10.83 -23.95 1.86
C LEU A 478 9.38 -23.92 1.36
N TYR A 479 8.56 -23.00 1.87
CA TYR A 479 7.20 -22.78 1.44
C TYR A 479 7.15 -22.36 -0.03
N GLU A 480 7.95 -21.38 -0.45
CA GLU A 480 7.99 -20.92 -1.85
C GLU A 480 8.40 -22.06 -2.79
N LYS A 481 9.40 -22.85 -2.40
CA LYS A 481 9.80 -24.06 -3.14
C LYS A 481 8.67 -25.06 -3.22
N TYR A 482 7.95 -25.29 -2.13
CA TYR A 482 6.87 -26.27 -2.08
C TYR A 482 5.67 -25.83 -2.93
N MET A 483 5.26 -24.56 -2.84
CA MET A 483 4.19 -23.99 -3.67
C MET A 483 4.50 -24.08 -5.17
N ALA A 484 5.77 -23.90 -5.56
CA ALA A 484 6.20 -24.07 -6.95
C ALA A 484 6.03 -25.52 -7.48
N MET A 485 5.90 -26.52 -6.60
CA MET A 485 5.66 -27.92 -6.96
C MET A 485 4.19 -28.24 -7.24
N ARG A 486 3.25 -27.30 -7.08
CA ARG A 486 1.81 -27.52 -7.27
C ARG A 486 1.48 -28.25 -8.57
N TYR A 487 2.04 -27.79 -9.70
CA TYR A 487 1.83 -28.44 -11.00
C TYR A 487 2.40 -29.86 -11.05
N GLU A 488 3.56 -30.09 -10.44
CA GLU A 488 4.15 -31.43 -10.36
C GLU A 488 3.26 -32.38 -9.55
N TYR A 489 2.69 -31.91 -8.44
CA TYR A 489 1.73 -32.67 -7.64
C TYR A 489 0.48 -33.05 -8.44
N ILE A 490 -0.12 -32.12 -9.19
CA ILE A 490 -1.26 -32.41 -10.08
C ILE A 490 -0.88 -33.48 -11.10
N LYS A 491 0.28 -33.32 -11.76
CA LYS A 491 0.76 -34.24 -12.78
C LYS A 491 0.99 -35.65 -12.22
N MET A 492 1.65 -35.75 -11.08
CA MET A 492 2.05 -37.03 -10.48
C MET A 492 0.87 -37.73 -9.81
N TYR A 493 0.00 -36.99 -9.12
CA TYR A 493 -1.19 -37.56 -8.48
C TYR A 493 -2.26 -37.97 -9.51
N GLY A 494 -2.38 -37.23 -10.60
CA GLY A 494 -3.26 -37.56 -11.73
C GLY A 494 -2.69 -38.63 -12.68
N ALA A 495 -1.47 -39.13 -12.45
CA ALA A 495 -0.84 -40.09 -13.33
C ALA A 495 -1.64 -41.41 -13.37
N LYS A 496 -1.86 -41.93 -14.58
CA LYS A 496 -2.59 -43.20 -14.85
C LYS A 496 -4.08 -43.18 -14.46
N LEU A 497 -4.68 -42.01 -14.21
CA LEU A 497 -6.13 -41.84 -14.04
C LEU A 497 -6.84 -41.62 -15.37
N LYS A 498 -8.13 -42.00 -15.42
CA LYS A 498 -9.02 -41.64 -16.55
C LYS A 498 -9.40 -40.17 -16.48
N GLU A 499 -9.83 -39.59 -17.60
CA GLU A 499 -10.06 -38.14 -17.75
C GLU A 499 -10.94 -37.52 -16.65
N LYS A 500 -12.07 -38.17 -16.30
CA LYS A 500 -12.95 -37.71 -15.21
C LYS A 500 -12.29 -37.77 -13.82
N GLU A 501 -11.55 -38.83 -13.53
CA GLU A 501 -10.86 -39.02 -12.25
C GLU A 501 -9.65 -38.07 -12.13
N LYS A 502 -9.02 -37.73 -13.27
CA LYS A 502 -7.92 -36.79 -13.34
C LYS A 502 -8.36 -35.36 -12.97
N LEU A 503 -9.53 -34.93 -13.44
CA LEU A 503 -10.10 -33.63 -13.06
C LEU A 503 -10.40 -33.53 -11.56
N ASN A 504 -10.89 -34.61 -10.95
CA ASN A 504 -11.09 -34.69 -9.51
C ASN A 504 -9.74 -34.63 -8.76
N ALA A 505 -8.75 -35.41 -9.21
CA ALA A 505 -7.42 -35.43 -8.61
C ALA A 505 -6.72 -34.06 -8.71
N GLU A 506 -6.87 -33.36 -9.83
CA GLU A 506 -6.40 -31.98 -10.00
C GLU A 506 -7.07 -31.05 -8.98
N SER A 507 -8.40 -31.11 -8.87
CA SER A 507 -9.16 -30.31 -7.91
C SER A 507 -8.78 -30.59 -6.45
N GLU A 508 -8.52 -31.85 -6.10
CA GLU A 508 -8.09 -32.25 -4.75
C GLU A 508 -6.71 -31.67 -4.38
N ILE A 509 -5.76 -31.71 -5.32
CA ILE A 509 -4.42 -31.15 -5.11
C ILE A 509 -4.50 -29.64 -5.05
N ASP A 510 -5.25 -29.02 -5.95
CA ASP A 510 -5.44 -27.57 -5.96
C ASP A 510 -6.07 -27.07 -4.65
N ALA A 511 -7.11 -27.76 -4.16
CA ALA A 511 -7.70 -27.47 -2.87
C ALA A 511 -6.71 -27.67 -1.72
N PHE A 512 -5.87 -28.71 -1.74
CA PHE A 512 -4.84 -28.89 -0.72
C PHE A 512 -3.82 -27.73 -0.71
N PHE A 513 -3.28 -27.33 -1.86
CA PHE A 513 -2.32 -26.23 -1.92
C PHE A 513 -2.94 -24.89 -1.51
N SER A 514 -4.16 -24.58 -1.97
CA SER A 514 -4.84 -23.33 -1.64
C SER A 514 -5.40 -23.31 -0.20
N ASP A 515 -6.17 -24.31 0.19
CA ASP A 515 -6.96 -24.29 1.43
C ASP A 515 -6.17 -24.77 2.66
N GLU A 516 -5.06 -25.49 2.46
CA GLU A 516 -4.22 -25.99 3.55
C GLU A 516 -2.85 -25.31 3.54
N VAL A 517 -2.07 -25.43 2.46
CA VAL A 517 -0.67 -24.97 2.45
C VAL A 517 -0.58 -23.44 2.50
N GLU A 518 -1.19 -22.76 1.53
CA GLU A 518 -1.20 -21.30 1.40
C GLU A 518 -1.97 -20.63 2.55
N LYS A 519 -3.21 -21.08 2.81
CA LYS A 519 -4.04 -20.56 3.89
C LYS A 519 -3.35 -20.62 5.26
N ASN A 520 -2.70 -21.73 5.62
CA ASN A 520 -2.03 -21.80 6.92
C ASN A 520 -0.70 -21.01 6.95
N TYR A 521 -0.02 -20.83 5.80
CA TYR A 521 1.13 -19.93 5.74
C TYR A 521 0.71 -18.47 6.01
N LEU A 522 -0.37 -18.00 5.39
CA LEU A 522 -0.94 -16.67 5.66
C LEU A 522 -1.42 -16.52 7.12
N LYS A 523 -2.03 -17.59 7.67
CA LYS A 523 -2.38 -17.68 9.10
C LYS A 523 -1.14 -17.51 9.99
N MET A 524 -0.01 -18.09 9.59
CA MET A 524 1.26 -17.95 10.30
C MET A 524 1.81 -16.54 10.25
N LEU A 525 1.77 -15.88 9.09
CA LEU A 525 2.19 -14.48 8.97
C LEU A 525 1.34 -13.55 9.87
N SER A 526 0.02 -13.80 9.92
CA SER A 526 -0.89 -13.09 10.82
C SER A 526 -0.57 -13.33 12.30
N PHE A 527 -0.25 -14.58 12.66
CA PHE A 527 0.16 -14.93 14.03
C PHE A 527 1.49 -14.26 14.41
N ILE A 528 2.46 -14.21 13.50
CA ILE A 528 3.75 -13.51 13.69
C ILE A 528 3.54 -12.01 13.90
N GLN A 529 2.60 -11.40 13.17
CA GLN A 529 2.27 -9.99 13.36
C GLN A 529 1.69 -9.71 14.75
N LEU A 530 0.83 -10.59 15.26
CA LEU A 530 0.32 -10.48 16.63
C LEU A 530 1.44 -10.66 17.67
N LEU A 531 2.36 -11.61 17.45
CA LEU A 531 3.55 -11.78 18.31
C LEU A 531 4.37 -10.50 18.34
N LYS A 532 4.66 -9.90 17.19
CA LYS A 532 5.39 -8.63 17.07
C LYS A 532 4.70 -7.51 17.86
N GLN A 533 3.39 -7.33 17.68
CA GLN A 533 2.63 -6.31 18.40
C GLN A 533 2.72 -6.47 19.92
N MET A 534 2.52 -7.70 20.42
CA MET A 534 2.57 -7.99 21.86
C MET A 534 3.99 -7.84 22.43
N LEU A 535 5.01 -8.25 21.69
CA LEU A 535 6.42 -8.10 22.11
C LEU A 535 6.86 -6.64 22.16
N LEU A 536 6.41 -5.80 21.23
CA LEU A 536 6.66 -4.34 21.26
C LEU A 536 6.00 -3.66 22.48
N GLN A 537 4.91 -4.23 22.99
CA GLN A 537 4.26 -3.82 24.25
C GLN A 537 4.97 -4.36 25.50
N GLY A 538 6.11 -5.03 25.36
CA GLY A 538 6.90 -5.56 26.48
C GLY A 538 6.39 -6.88 27.05
N GLN A 539 5.48 -7.59 26.35
CA GLN A 539 4.93 -8.84 26.87
C GLN A 539 5.93 -10.00 26.81
N HIS A 540 5.78 -10.97 27.72
CA HIS A 540 6.50 -12.24 27.68
C HIS A 540 5.58 -13.31 27.09
N ILE A 541 6.03 -13.92 26.01
CA ILE A 541 5.23 -14.86 25.21
C ILE A 541 6.03 -16.14 25.04
N ALA A 542 5.39 -17.29 25.22
CA ALA A 542 5.96 -18.59 24.90
C ALA A 542 5.12 -19.27 23.81
N ILE A 543 5.76 -19.67 22.71
CA ILE A 543 5.12 -20.48 21.67
C ILE A 543 5.60 -21.92 21.75
N THR A 544 4.71 -22.89 21.54
CA THR A 544 5.07 -24.32 21.50
C THR A 544 4.93 -24.85 20.10
N ILE A 545 6.00 -25.42 19.56
CA ILE A 545 6.06 -25.99 18.21
C ILE A 545 6.18 -27.52 18.31
N LYS A 546 5.38 -28.22 17.52
CA LYS A 546 5.41 -29.68 17.35
C LYS A 546 5.71 -30.05 15.92
N GLY A 547 6.57 -31.05 15.70
CA GLY A 547 6.85 -31.61 14.36
C GLY A 547 6.19 -32.97 14.14
N TYR A 548 5.81 -33.23 12.89
CA TYR A 548 5.20 -34.47 12.43
C TYR A 548 5.99 -35.02 11.23
N ALA A 549 6.09 -36.35 11.13
CA ALA A 549 6.78 -37.02 10.03
C ALA A 549 5.96 -38.20 9.47
N SER A 550 6.14 -38.45 8.17
CA SER A 550 5.47 -39.51 7.40
C SER A 550 6.21 -40.85 7.56
N PRO A 551 5.53 -42.01 7.50
CA PRO A 551 6.11 -43.33 7.78
C PRO A 551 7.15 -43.84 6.75
N LEU A 552 7.49 -43.07 5.72
CA LEU A 552 8.37 -43.49 4.62
C LEU A 552 9.81 -43.89 5.03
N ASN A 553 10.27 -43.47 6.21
CA ASN A 553 11.60 -43.74 6.72
C ASN A 553 11.55 -44.31 8.14
N ASN A 554 12.68 -44.82 8.63
CA ASN A 554 12.76 -45.33 10.00
C ASN A 554 12.48 -44.22 11.04
N HIS A 555 12.08 -44.64 12.25
CA HIS A 555 11.69 -43.73 13.33
C HIS A 555 12.76 -42.67 13.65
N ALA A 556 14.03 -43.07 13.75
CA ALA A 556 15.13 -42.18 14.08
C ALA A 556 15.35 -41.07 13.02
N TYR A 557 15.21 -41.42 11.74
CA TYR A 557 15.31 -40.48 10.64
C TYR A 557 14.17 -39.47 10.66
N ASN A 558 12.93 -39.94 10.81
CA ASN A 558 11.73 -39.12 10.85
C ASN A 558 11.71 -38.14 12.03
N LEU A 559 12.25 -38.57 13.17
CA LEU A 559 12.48 -37.71 14.32
C LEU A 559 13.44 -36.55 13.98
N ASN A 560 14.57 -36.84 13.34
CA ASN A 560 15.54 -35.81 12.97
C ASN A 560 15.00 -34.86 11.89
N LEU A 561 14.27 -35.39 10.90
CA LEU A 561 13.58 -34.57 9.90
C LEU A 561 12.58 -33.61 10.54
N SER A 562 11.79 -34.08 11.52
CA SER A 562 10.86 -33.23 12.27
C SER A 562 11.57 -32.11 13.02
N LYS A 563 12.75 -32.39 13.62
CA LYS A 563 13.60 -31.36 14.25
C LYS A 563 14.07 -30.32 13.24
N ARG A 564 14.50 -30.73 12.03
CA ARG A 564 14.91 -29.79 10.98
C ARG A 564 13.76 -28.89 10.51
N ARG A 565 12.55 -29.44 10.36
CA ARG A 565 11.34 -28.64 10.03
C ARG A 565 10.99 -27.62 11.11
N VAL A 566 11.09 -28.01 12.38
CA VAL A 566 10.93 -27.05 13.49
C VAL A 566 12.03 -25.98 13.43
N GLN A 567 13.27 -26.38 13.15
CA GLN A 567 14.38 -25.44 13.03
C GLN A 567 14.20 -24.46 11.86
N SER A 568 13.58 -24.84 10.74
CA SER A 568 13.30 -23.90 9.64
C SER A 568 12.32 -22.81 10.04
N LEU A 569 11.32 -23.12 10.87
CA LEU A 569 10.43 -22.09 11.41
C LEU A 569 11.16 -21.17 12.40
N ILE A 570 12.05 -21.72 13.21
CA ILE A 570 12.89 -20.91 14.10
C ILE A 570 13.79 -19.97 13.28
N ASN A 571 14.44 -20.48 12.23
CA ASN A 571 15.25 -19.67 11.33
C ASN A 571 14.43 -18.55 10.66
N MET A 572 13.17 -18.82 10.30
CA MET A 572 12.25 -17.81 9.79
C MET A 572 12.05 -16.69 10.82
N LEU A 573 11.84 -16.99 12.10
CA LEU A 573 11.73 -15.97 13.16
C LEU A 573 13.05 -15.21 13.37
N TYR A 574 14.20 -15.89 13.34
CA TYR A 574 15.52 -15.24 13.46
C TYR A 574 15.87 -14.31 12.29
N ARG A 575 15.32 -14.58 11.10
CA ARG A 575 15.55 -13.78 9.88
C ARG A 575 14.42 -12.79 9.59
N TYR A 576 13.28 -12.93 10.28
CA TYR A 576 12.10 -12.11 10.05
C TYR A 576 12.44 -10.63 10.19
N GLU A 577 12.14 -9.85 9.15
CA GLU A 577 12.41 -8.41 9.05
C GLU A 577 13.83 -8.07 9.58
N ASP A 578 14.88 -8.59 8.94
CA ASP A 578 16.28 -8.33 9.31
C ASP A 578 16.63 -8.65 10.78
N GLY A 579 15.96 -9.63 11.37
CA GLY A 579 16.24 -10.11 12.72
C GLY A 579 15.44 -9.41 13.83
N PHE A 580 14.25 -8.90 13.51
CA PHE A 580 13.36 -8.26 14.47
C PHE A 580 13.16 -9.05 15.77
N PHE A 581 12.96 -10.38 15.70
CA PHE A 581 12.72 -11.20 16.89
C PHE A 581 13.99 -11.55 17.68
N VAL A 582 15.19 -11.34 17.13
CA VAL A 582 16.46 -11.70 17.76
C VAL A 582 16.59 -11.15 19.20
N PRO A 583 16.42 -9.84 19.47
CA PRO A 583 16.51 -9.34 20.83
C PRO A 583 15.46 -9.92 21.78
N PHE A 584 14.28 -10.28 21.29
CA PHE A 584 13.22 -10.87 22.12
C PHE A 584 13.47 -12.35 22.43
N ILE A 585 14.00 -13.10 21.47
CA ILE A 585 14.38 -14.51 21.62
C ILE A 585 15.60 -14.63 22.54
N GLU A 586 16.57 -13.72 22.42
CA GLU A 586 17.77 -13.69 23.26
C GLU A 586 17.56 -13.04 24.64
N GLY A 587 16.36 -12.52 24.93
CA GLY A 587 16.05 -11.85 26.20
C GLY A 587 16.80 -10.53 26.40
N LYS A 588 17.16 -9.84 25.33
CA LYS A 588 17.91 -8.57 25.29
C LYS A 588 17.05 -7.36 24.87
N ALA A 589 15.74 -7.52 24.71
CA ALA A 589 14.86 -6.45 24.28
C ALA A 589 14.76 -5.33 25.33
N LEU A 590 14.99 -4.08 24.93
CA LEU A 590 15.05 -2.93 25.82
C LEU A 590 13.71 -2.60 26.49
N ASN A 591 12.60 -2.98 25.86
CA ASN A 591 11.25 -2.80 26.39
C ASN A 591 10.81 -3.93 27.34
N GLY A 592 11.72 -4.86 27.66
CA GLY A 592 11.44 -5.98 28.56
C GLY A 592 10.68 -7.15 27.92
N GLY A 593 10.26 -7.05 26.66
CA GLY A 593 9.55 -8.14 25.97
C GLY A 593 10.42 -9.38 25.76
N LYS A 594 9.80 -10.56 25.75
CA LYS A 594 10.53 -11.84 25.62
C LYS A 594 9.74 -12.86 24.83
N LEU A 595 10.41 -13.60 23.94
CA LEU A 595 9.83 -14.69 23.17
C LEU A 595 10.53 -16.02 23.49
N ASP A 596 9.85 -16.90 24.22
CA ASP A 596 10.30 -18.25 24.49
C ASP A 596 9.78 -19.21 23.40
N ILE A 597 10.67 -19.97 22.78
CA ILE A 597 10.30 -20.97 21.76
C ILE A 597 10.46 -22.37 22.36
N LEU A 598 9.35 -22.99 22.70
CA LEU A 598 9.28 -24.31 23.30
C LEU A 598 9.06 -25.37 22.20
N ARG A 599 9.69 -26.54 22.38
CA ARG A 599 9.56 -27.69 21.48
C ARG A 599 8.88 -28.81 22.25
N GLU A 600 7.74 -29.31 21.76
CA GLU A 600 7.10 -30.47 22.38
C GLU A 600 7.88 -31.76 22.03
N ALA A 601 7.88 -32.74 22.93
CA ALA A 601 8.47 -34.04 22.67
C ALA A 601 7.86 -34.68 21.41
N PHE A 602 8.71 -35.13 20.51
CA PHE A 602 8.34 -35.85 19.30
C PHE A 602 7.91 -37.27 19.68
N GLY A 603 6.67 -37.43 20.16
CA GLY A 603 6.09 -38.71 20.56
C GLY A 603 5.26 -39.32 19.43
N GLU A 604 5.33 -40.65 19.30
CA GLU A 604 4.59 -41.51 18.36
C GLU A 604 3.08 -41.19 18.35
N ASN A 605 2.63 -40.30 17.47
CA ASN A 605 1.20 -40.10 17.25
C ASN A 605 0.80 -40.80 15.95
N MET A 606 -0.16 -41.71 16.13
CA MET A 606 -0.67 -42.69 15.20
C MET A 606 -0.93 -42.12 13.80
N VAL A 607 -0.34 -42.80 12.82
CA VAL A 607 -0.58 -42.62 11.38
C VAL A 607 -2.09 -42.64 11.12
N ALA A 608 -2.60 -41.69 10.34
CA ALA A 608 -3.95 -41.81 9.79
C ALA A 608 -4.03 -43.13 8.98
N GLN A 609 -4.92 -44.05 9.37
CA GLN A 609 -5.14 -45.31 8.62
C GLN A 609 -5.37 -44.99 7.14
N GLY A 610 -4.47 -45.44 6.25
CA GLY A 610 -4.64 -45.36 4.79
C GLY A 610 -3.57 -44.59 4.00
N VAL A 611 -2.51 -44.05 4.61
CA VAL A 611 -1.38 -43.46 3.85
C VAL A 611 -0.38 -44.54 3.44
N SER A 612 -0.12 -44.66 2.13
CA SER A 612 0.84 -45.63 1.57
C SER A 612 2.28 -45.32 2.02
N ASP A 613 3.00 -46.34 2.49
CA ASP A 613 4.42 -46.32 2.81
C ASP A 613 5.31 -46.94 1.71
N ASP A 614 4.72 -47.41 0.60
CA ASP A 614 5.48 -47.97 -0.53
C ASP A 614 6.16 -46.84 -1.34
N LEU A 615 7.50 -46.83 -1.31
CA LEU A 615 8.34 -45.90 -2.07
C LEU A 615 8.16 -46.03 -3.59
N ARG A 616 7.65 -47.17 -4.08
CA ARG A 616 7.37 -47.40 -5.51
C ARG A 616 6.02 -46.81 -5.93
N ASP A 617 5.15 -46.53 -4.97
CA ASP A 617 3.85 -45.87 -5.20
C ASP A 617 3.91 -44.39 -4.86
N GLN A 618 4.80 -43.65 -5.53
CA GLN A 618 4.99 -42.22 -5.29
C GLN A 618 3.69 -41.41 -5.44
N ARG A 619 2.76 -41.87 -6.28
CA ARG A 619 1.44 -41.24 -6.46
C ARG A 619 0.73 -41.13 -5.12
N ASN A 620 0.62 -42.22 -4.37
CA ASN A 620 -0.11 -42.24 -3.11
C ASN A 620 0.78 -41.92 -1.90
N SER A 621 2.07 -42.26 -1.95
CA SER A 621 2.99 -42.11 -0.83
C SER A 621 3.70 -40.76 -0.79
N VAL A 622 3.75 -40.00 -1.89
CA VAL A 622 4.36 -38.66 -1.97
C VAL A 622 3.37 -37.58 -2.38
N TYR A 623 2.69 -37.77 -3.51
CA TYR A 623 1.96 -36.70 -4.18
C TYR A 623 0.47 -36.63 -3.82
N SER A 624 -0.07 -37.56 -3.03
CA SER A 624 -1.46 -37.49 -2.57
C SER A 624 -1.64 -36.43 -1.48
N PRO A 625 -2.82 -35.79 -1.38
CA PRO A 625 -3.14 -34.90 -0.27
C PRO A 625 -3.00 -35.58 1.10
N ALA A 626 -3.38 -36.87 1.19
CA ALA A 626 -3.26 -37.66 2.41
C ALA A 626 -1.80 -37.79 2.88
N ALA A 627 -0.88 -38.13 1.97
CA ALA A 627 0.54 -38.22 2.30
C ALA A 627 1.16 -36.85 2.62
N ALA A 628 0.75 -35.80 1.90
CA ALA A 628 1.22 -34.45 2.13
C ALA A 628 0.81 -33.92 3.52
N LYS A 629 -0.39 -34.27 4.00
CA LYS A 629 -0.91 -33.85 5.32
C LYS A 629 -0.16 -34.41 6.53
N GLU A 630 0.63 -35.46 6.34
CA GLU A 630 1.51 -36.04 7.37
C GLU A 630 2.85 -35.29 7.50
N ARG A 631 3.21 -34.48 6.50
CA ARG A 631 4.50 -33.78 6.45
C ARG A 631 4.36 -32.34 6.91
N LYS A 632 4.24 -32.17 8.22
CA LYS A 632 3.90 -30.88 8.81
C LYS A 632 4.65 -30.56 10.10
N ILE A 633 4.65 -29.30 10.47
CA ILE A 633 4.85 -28.82 11.84
C ILE A 633 3.62 -28.02 12.25
N ALA A 634 3.41 -27.81 13.54
CA ALA A 634 2.38 -26.91 14.01
C ALA A 634 2.86 -26.08 15.19
N VAL A 635 2.49 -24.80 15.22
CA VAL A 635 2.44 -24.05 16.48
C VAL A 635 1.15 -24.49 17.18
N ILE A 636 1.28 -25.15 18.33
CA ILE A 636 0.17 -25.82 19.01
C ILE A 636 -0.29 -25.11 20.28
N ALA A 637 0.52 -24.18 20.80
CA ALA A 637 0.15 -23.36 21.95
C ALA A 637 0.89 -22.03 21.90
N VAL A 638 0.21 -21.01 22.44
CA VAL A 638 0.80 -19.73 22.83
C VAL A 638 0.44 -19.50 24.30
N LYS A 639 1.41 -19.06 25.10
CA LYS A 639 1.23 -18.72 26.51
C LYS A 639 1.75 -17.32 26.77
N PHE A 640 1.10 -16.61 27.67
CA PHE A 640 1.49 -15.26 28.07
C PHE A 640 1.92 -15.30 29.53
N ASN A 641 3.18 -14.98 29.79
CA ASN A 641 3.69 -14.87 31.15
C ASN A 641 3.46 -13.44 31.63
N ASN A 642 2.96 -13.30 32.85
CA ASN A 642 2.76 -12.00 33.50
C ASN A 642 4.03 -11.56 34.22
#